data_AF-A0AA44AML6-F1
#
_entry.id   AF-A0AA44AML6-F1
#
_cell.length_a   1.000
_cell.length_b   1.000
_cell.length_c   1.000
_cell.angle_alpha   90.00
_cell.angle_beta   90.00
_cell.angle_gamma   90.00
#
_symmetry.space_group_name_H-M   'P 1'
#
loop_
_entity.id
_entity.type
_entity.pdbx_description
1 polymer ?
#
loop_
_entity_poly.entity_id
_entity_poly.type
_entity_poly.pdbx_seq_one_letter_code
_entity_poly.pdbx_strand_id
1 'polypeptide(L)'
;MNKKISTLLTAGLLMVGALLGSANAAPTAEAAKGDLQNGAKFYLGNTNGFIKVDQTYKVNGTAVSTYNATGDLAIENATLFEIADYAYNAIGDFSTFTLKADGKPFYVTKANGNALSGNVTDVATVTNIFTVEGKGLDFTKLKVLNLAGQFEVNSTAVTTYDVSAAGTAATAATAWVAKTDLTVDDLNANLSGQGFKFAFPNAVSDPDVNPFADQMIAVDASTVDAALTVSVISTPATSGMYFVKADAAGKKLLVTGFTKAQVEAATFIVLNPEKNFGITGLDAATGEGYDFTTVKGNKLADNNVKKDGKVASVNGVFAVSEDDPQNAEGEYTITLASAKVEGNDNTAASNLFVGAYSLTTGGIKTYITTVGFGNADKLSLAMTTSNTWAAAADVLKADDAAIYNISFLGTKPANTTAAAASLYGKYLIPTYGAAAFGAAVAAPEDVDVNAPLAQWVVSAVSGRNFEFKNRETNVTFTVSMYKTDKAGEYAISTAALSTGTAVTGIVAGSVDLTDISNWKYQIVKLTPTTESEGFLALTDAQLSQQTELVFNGTGSVTVEKLYMAYKGTSPYFVPINNPAYSVQWMFEKAESVKNKMKYAYLDGTDVKQKDSVVNVATSYLLYNLKNDNSKQYFGGVTSDYKAATAKDDAKRVFFKKNVDGTYAMIELGKTDITAGNDEVNYSGLIKYDANKWSVNTTTAVFDAASATLDELNAPYSAVTVDFNALSESLEAVARHATFNSEEGAVAVKQNKNGILEGIIGEGMTFWLDTADIDKDFHSFYISKGNGEEEARDFLYFATDSMLHWDANKADYVYNVNYALEGSYTEVDGRDGDLKAIFRPATLAGIDTISTTVNGESVLVAEEEEEDVCLGGVDNFKFYIMKASESSYVIRPISAPNYYLYNLNGKLGFTNQVEKALVVTLGKGDATANEDVEVAAIKVIAGEGNVTIAGAAGKKVVISNILGQVVANTVVSSDNATIAAPQGIVVVAVEGEEAVKAIVK
;
A
#
# COMPACT_ATOMS: atom_id res chain seq x y z
N MET A 1 -44.59 -6.82 -6.79
CA MET A 1 -43.71 -7.95 -7.12
C MET A 1 -42.37 -7.70 -6.46
N ASN A 2 -42.15 -8.23 -5.26
CA ASN A 2 -40.89 -8.14 -4.52
C ASN A 2 -40.58 -9.54 -3.99
N LYS A 3 -39.74 -10.30 -4.70
CA LYS A 3 -39.16 -11.53 -4.16
C LYS A 3 -37.83 -11.16 -3.52
N LYS A 4 -37.82 -11.05 -2.19
CA LYS A 4 -36.59 -11.12 -1.39
C LYS A 4 -36.17 -12.59 -1.37
N ILE A 5 -35.10 -12.92 -2.07
CA ILE A 5 -34.46 -14.23 -1.97
C ILE A 5 -33.69 -14.24 -0.65
N SER A 6 -34.04 -15.19 0.20
CA SER A 6 -33.37 -15.53 1.45
C SER A 6 -32.04 -16.21 1.14
N THR A 7 -30.94 -15.68 1.67
CA THR A 7 -29.64 -16.36 1.71
C THR A 7 -29.21 -16.46 3.17
N LEU A 8 -29.85 -17.38 3.88
CA LEU A 8 -29.52 -17.78 5.25
C LEU A 8 -29.59 -19.30 5.24
N LEU A 9 -28.53 -19.93 4.73
CA LEU A 9 -28.28 -21.36 4.80
C LEU A 9 -26.78 -21.59 4.62
N THR A 10 -26.25 -22.48 5.47
CA THR A 10 -24.90 -23.08 5.46
C THR A 10 -23.72 -22.20 5.87
N ALA A 11 -23.68 -21.84 7.16
CA ALA A 11 -22.45 -21.55 7.91
C ALA A 11 -21.89 -22.85 8.55
N GLY A 12 -21.66 -23.87 7.73
CA GLY A 12 -21.20 -25.20 8.17
C GLY A 12 -20.26 -25.89 7.19
N LEU A 13 -19.62 -25.12 6.30
CA LEU A 13 -18.67 -25.66 5.32
C LEU A 13 -17.31 -25.00 5.50
N LEU A 14 -16.71 -25.15 6.68
CA LEU A 14 -15.31 -24.81 6.89
C LEU A 14 -14.75 -25.67 8.03
N MET A 15 -13.73 -26.44 7.68
CA MET A 15 -12.75 -27.07 8.57
C MET A 15 -13.12 -28.43 9.17
N VAL A 16 -13.03 -29.49 8.36
CA VAL A 16 -12.35 -30.73 8.77
C VAL A 16 -11.64 -31.31 7.53
N GLY A 17 -10.31 -31.40 7.59
CA GLY A 17 -9.42 -32.24 6.77
C GLY A 17 -9.75 -32.48 5.29
N ALA A 18 -9.32 -31.58 4.41
CA ALA A 18 -8.92 -31.95 3.05
C ALA A 18 -7.74 -31.05 2.67
N LEU A 19 -6.54 -31.50 3.01
CA LEU A 19 -5.31 -30.69 2.90
C LEU A 19 -4.80 -30.56 1.45
N LEU A 20 -5.32 -31.34 0.52
CA LEU A 20 -4.84 -31.50 -0.86
C LEU A 20 -6.08 -31.78 -1.73
N GLY A 21 -6.12 -31.25 -2.96
CA GLY A 21 -7.20 -31.57 -3.89
C GLY A 21 -7.39 -30.59 -5.04
N SER A 22 -6.69 -30.82 -6.13
CA SER A 22 -7.32 -30.72 -7.45
C SER A 22 -8.00 -32.07 -7.71
N ALA A 23 -9.33 -32.10 -7.62
CA ALA A 23 -10.21 -33.28 -7.80
C ALA A 23 -10.13 -34.37 -6.71
N ASN A 24 -10.75 -34.14 -5.53
CA ASN A 24 -10.80 -35.16 -4.49
C ASN A 24 -11.91 -36.19 -4.71
N ALA A 25 -11.53 -37.47 -4.58
CA ALA A 25 -12.45 -38.53 -4.18
C ALA A 25 -13.01 -38.22 -2.77
N ALA A 26 -14.28 -38.55 -2.52
CA ALA A 26 -14.88 -38.34 -1.20
C ALA A 26 -14.13 -39.17 -0.14
N PRO A 27 -13.86 -38.61 1.06
CA PRO A 27 -13.22 -39.34 2.14
C PRO A 27 -14.03 -40.58 2.49
N THR A 28 -13.32 -41.67 2.75
CA THR A 28 -13.91 -42.92 3.25
C THR A 28 -13.87 -42.93 4.78
N ALA A 29 -14.42 -43.96 5.41
CA ALA A 29 -14.44 -44.08 6.85
C ALA A 29 -13.74 -45.37 7.30
N GLU A 30 -12.90 -45.28 8.33
CA GLU A 30 -12.34 -46.44 9.02
C GLU A 30 -12.68 -46.35 10.52
N ALA A 31 -12.71 -47.49 11.21
CA ALA A 31 -12.93 -47.51 12.65
C ALA A 31 -11.82 -46.73 13.35
N ALA A 32 -12.20 -45.87 14.32
CA ALA A 32 -11.23 -45.13 15.10
C ALA A 32 -10.33 -46.09 15.89
N LYS A 33 -9.05 -45.72 16.07
CA LYS A 33 -8.05 -46.48 16.84
C LYS A 33 -7.41 -45.56 17.87
N GLY A 34 -6.72 -46.14 18.85
CA GLY A 34 -6.02 -45.39 19.91
C GLY A 34 -6.82 -45.23 21.20
N ASP A 35 -6.29 -44.45 22.14
CA ASP A 35 -6.86 -44.26 23.47
C ASP A 35 -7.81 -43.06 23.53
N LEU A 36 -8.87 -43.18 24.33
CA LEU A 36 -9.75 -42.07 24.71
C LEU A 36 -8.97 -41.04 25.52
N GLN A 37 -9.07 -39.77 25.13
CA GLN A 37 -8.46 -38.65 25.82
C GLN A 37 -9.24 -37.36 25.53
N ASN A 38 -9.09 -36.36 26.41
CA ASN A 38 -9.66 -35.04 26.16
C ASN A 38 -9.10 -34.44 24.86
N GLY A 39 -9.98 -33.90 24.04
CA GLY A 39 -9.64 -33.32 22.74
C GLY A 39 -9.61 -34.32 21.57
N ALA A 40 -9.71 -35.63 21.82
CA ALA A 40 -9.84 -36.61 20.74
C ALA A 40 -11.14 -36.39 19.96
N LYS A 41 -11.06 -36.50 18.63
CA LYS A 41 -12.13 -36.21 17.69
C LYS A 41 -12.50 -37.42 16.85
N PHE A 42 -13.78 -37.61 16.61
CA PHE A 42 -14.27 -38.75 15.82
C PHE A 42 -15.70 -38.51 15.32
N TYR A 43 -16.12 -39.29 14.34
CA TYR A 43 -17.49 -39.37 13.87
C TYR A 43 -18.22 -40.50 14.57
N LEU A 44 -19.45 -40.26 15.00
CA LEU A 44 -20.31 -41.30 15.55
C LEU A 44 -21.16 -41.90 14.45
N GLY A 45 -21.19 -43.22 14.33
CA GLY A 45 -21.98 -43.88 13.30
C GLY A 45 -21.83 -45.40 13.27
N ASN A 46 -22.21 -45.98 12.13
CA ASN A 46 -21.99 -47.38 11.78
C ASN A 46 -21.86 -47.50 10.24
N THR A 47 -21.72 -48.73 9.73
CA THR A 47 -21.57 -49.00 8.28
C THR A 47 -22.74 -48.54 7.42
N ASN A 48 -23.88 -48.19 8.03
CA ASN A 48 -25.09 -47.71 7.36
C ASN A 48 -25.30 -46.19 7.51
N GLY A 49 -24.34 -45.46 8.10
CA GLY A 49 -24.35 -44.00 8.16
C GLY A 49 -23.87 -43.40 9.49
N PHE A 50 -23.66 -42.09 9.46
CA PHE A 50 -23.08 -41.26 10.51
C PHE A 50 -24.07 -40.23 11.05
N ILE A 51 -23.86 -39.83 12.30
CA ILE A 51 -24.69 -38.90 13.04
C ILE A 51 -24.45 -37.45 12.56
N LYS A 52 -25.54 -36.72 12.36
CA LYS A 52 -25.58 -35.26 12.20
C LYS A 52 -26.15 -34.61 13.45
N VAL A 53 -25.72 -33.40 13.79
CA VAL A 53 -26.27 -32.63 14.91
C VAL A 53 -27.14 -31.45 14.48
N ASP A 54 -28.04 -31.07 15.38
CA ASP A 54 -28.88 -29.88 15.33
C ASP A 54 -28.68 -29.07 16.63
N GLN A 55 -28.69 -27.74 16.50
CA GLN A 55 -28.44 -26.77 17.57
C GLN A 55 -29.70 -25.95 17.92
N THR A 56 -30.88 -26.44 17.55
CA THR A 56 -32.18 -25.75 17.74
C THR A 56 -32.66 -25.67 19.19
N TYR A 57 -32.07 -26.42 20.12
CA TYR A 57 -32.56 -26.54 21.49
C TYR A 57 -31.65 -25.95 22.56
N LYS A 58 -32.28 -25.66 23.71
CA LYS A 58 -31.63 -25.16 24.92
C LYS A 58 -31.89 -26.09 26.10
N VAL A 59 -30.85 -26.31 26.91
CA VAL A 59 -30.94 -26.97 28.22
C VAL A 59 -30.68 -25.91 29.29
N ASN A 60 -31.68 -25.65 30.13
CA ASN A 60 -31.65 -24.60 31.17
C ASN A 60 -31.14 -23.24 30.65
N GLY A 61 -31.65 -22.82 29.48
CA GLY A 61 -31.28 -21.56 28.83
C GLY A 61 -29.98 -21.57 28.03
N THR A 62 -29.16 -22.61 28.15
CA THR A 62 -27.89 -22.77 27.41
C THR A 62 -28.15 -23.49 26.08
N ALA A 63 -27.64 -22.98 24.97
CA ALA A 63 -27.74 -23.65 23.68
C ALA A 63 -26.89 -24.93 23.66
N VAL A 64 -27.45 -26.04 23.18
CA VAL A 64 -26.79 -27.35 23.16
C VAL A 64 -26.89 -28.00 21.78
N SER A 65 -26.06 -28.99 21.53
CA SER A 65 -26.16 -29.87 20.36
C SER A 65 -26.92 -31.15 20.72
N THR A 66 -27.80 -31.61 19.85
CA THR A 66 -28.42 -32.94 19.88
C THR A 66 -28.31 -33.54 18.48
N TYR A 67 -28.54 -34.84 18.31
CA TYR A 67 -28.51 -35.42 16.98
C TYR A 67 -29.84 -35.24 16.22
N ASN A 68 -29.76 -35.17 14.89
CA ASN A 68 -30.90 -35.13 13.98
C ASN A 68 -31.52 -36.53 13.84
N ALA A 69 -32.83 -36.60 13.60
CA ALA A 69 -33.53 -37.86 13.34
C ALA A 69 -33.02 -38.58 12.08
N THR A 70 -32.37 -37.86 11.16
CA THR A 70 -31.80 -38.40 9.91
C THR A 70 -30.28 -38.19 9.86
N GLY A 71 -29.53 -39.29 9.83
CA GLY A 71 -28.07 -39.30 9.60
C GLY A 71 -27.69 -39.14 8.13
N ASP A 72 -26.42 -39.37 7.80
CA ASP A 72 -25.91 -39.35 6.41
C ASP A 72 -25.04 -40.57 6.12
N LEU A 73 -25.05 -41.05 4.88
CA LEU A 73 -24.19 -42.15 4.45
C LEU A 73 -22.73 -41.70 4.23
N ALA A 74 -22.54 -40.43 3.88
CA ALA A 74 -21.22 -39.86 3.63
C ALA A 74 -20.65 -39.23 4.91
N ILE A 75 -19.45 -39.65 5.30
CA ILE A 75 -18.77 -39.16 6.51
C ILE A 75 -18.45 -37.66 6.45
N GLU A 76 -18.23 -37.11 5.25
CA GLU A 76 -18.01 -35.67 5.01
C GLU A 76 -19.20 -34.78 5.42
N ASN A 77 -20.42 -35.35 5.42
CA ASN A 77 -21.64 -34.66 5.81
C ASN A 77 -21.98 -34.88 7.30
N ALA A 78 -21.21 -35.72 7.99
CA ALA A 78 -21.44 -36.05 9.38
C ALA A 78 -20.88 -34.98 10.33
N THR A 79 -21.37 -34.97 11.56
CA THR A 79 -20.83 -34.06 12.58
C THR A 79 -19.63 -34.68 13.26
N LEU A 80 -18.56 -33.90 13.38
CA LEU A 80 -17.39 -34.26 14.15
C LEU A 80 -17.63 -34.02 15.65
N PHE A 81 -17.39 -35.05 16.47
CA PHE A 81 -17.49 -35.00 17.92
C PHE A 81 -16.11 -34.84 18.55
N GLU A 82 -16.03 -34.11 19.66
CA GLU A 82 -14.82 -33.94 20.46
C GLU A 82 -15.06 -34.42 21.90
N ILE A 83 -14.13 -35.19 22.44
CA ILE A 83 -14.15 -35.68 23.83
C ILE A 83 -13.75 -34.57 24.80
N ALA A 84 -14.51 -34.43 25.89
CA ALA A 84 -14.16 -33.63 27.05
C ALA A 84 -14.44 -34.39 28.35
N ASP A 85 -13.94 -33.88 29.48
CA ASP A 85 -14.15 -34.43 30.83
C ASP A 85 -13.91 -35.94 30.95
N TYR A 86 -12.92 -36.47 30.22
CA TYR A 86 -12.56 -37.88 30.21
C TYR A 86 -12.04 -38.35 31.58
N ALA A 87 -12.55 -39.50 32.02
CA ALA A 87 -12.06 -40.25 33.16
C ALA A 87 -12.17 -41.75 32.91
N TYR A 88 -11.16 -42.51 33.36
CA TYR A 88 -11.17 -43.97 33.32
C TYR A 88 -11.38 -44.56 34.72
N ASN A 89 -12.27 -45.54 34.82
CA ASN A 89 -12.47 -46.32 36.03
C ASN A 89 -11.91 -47.73 35.86
N ALA A 90 -10.81 -48.00 36.54
CA ALA A 90 -10.20 -49.33 36.58
C ALA A 90 -11.10 -50.38 37.24
N ILE A 91 -11.97 -49.96 38.18
CA ILE A 91 -12.93 -50.85 38.83
C ILE A 91 -14.17 -50.94 37.94
N GLY A 92 -14.25 -52.02 37.16
CA GLY A 92 -15.32 -52.28 36.19
C GLY A 92 -14.95 -52.01 34.73
N ASP A 93 -13.70 -51.62 34.47
CA ASP A 93 -13.10 -51.42 33.14
C ASP A 93 -13.96 -50.59 32.18
N PHE A 94 -14.26 -49.35 32.56
CA PHE A 94 -15.05 -48.44 31.72
C PHE A 94 -14.54 -47.01 31.80
N SER A 95 -14.74 -46.27 30.72
CA SER A 95 -14.46 -44.84 30.61
C SER A 95 -15.74 -44.02 30.68
N THR A 96 -15.65 -42.81 31.23
CA THR A 96 -16.72 -41.78 31.25
C THR A 96 -16.19 -40.50 30.61
N PHE A 97 -17.01 -39.82 29.81
CA PHE A 97 -16.63 -38.56 29.16
C PHE A 97 -17.85 -37.74 28.76
N THR A 98 -17.66 -36.47 28.42
CA THR A 98 -18.64 -35.63 27.73
C THR A 98 -18.26 -35.45 26.27
N LEU A 99 -19.24 -35.10 25.44
CA LEU A 99 -19.02 -34.82 24.02
C LEU A 99 -19.37 -33.37 23.69
N LYS A 100 -18.60 -32.78 22.79
CA LYS A 100 -18.93 -31.52 22.12
C LYS A 100 -19.14 -31.75 20.64
N ALA A 101 -20.08 -31.01 20.07
CA ALA A 101 -20.36 -30.98 18.65
C ALA A 101 -20.65 -29.53 18.26
N ASP A 102 -20.00 -29.04 17.20
CA ASP A 102 -20.04 -27.63 16.77
C ASP A 102 -19.76 -26.61 17.90
N GLY A 103 -18.78 -26.94 18.75
CA GLY A 103 -18.36 -26.09 19.88
C GLY A 103 -19.35 -26.05 21.05
N LYS A 104 -20.44 -26.82 21.02
CA LYS A 104 -21.46 -26.90 22.08
C LYS A 104 -21.50 -28.27 22.74
N PRO A 105 -21.89 -28.37 24.01
CA PRO A 105 -22.04 -29.66 24.68
C PRO A 105 -23.18 -30.45 24.03
N PHE A 106 -22.93 -31.74 23.80
CA PHE A 106 -23.85 -32.67 23.18
C PHE A 106 -24.71 -33.38 24.23
N TYR A 107 -26.03 -33.26 24.09
CA TYR A 107 -27.01 -33.78 25.05
C TYR A 107 -27.92 -34.81 24.40
N VAL A 108 -28.27 -35.82 25.21
CA VAL A 108 -29.28 -36.83 24.91
C VAL A 108 -30.23 -36.98 26.10
N THR A 109 -31.38 -37.61 25.89
CA THR A 109 -32.31 -37.97 26.96
C THR A 109 -31.70 -39.02 27.88
N LYS A 110 -31.78 -38.81 29.19
CA LYS A 110 -31.17 -39.70 30.20
C LYS A 110 -31.86 -41.08 30.31
N ALA A 111 -33.10 -41.17 29.85
CA ALA A 111 -33.89 -42.39 29.93
C ALA A 111 -33.50 -43.45 28.90
N ASN A 112 -33.08 -43.02 27.70
CA ASN A 112 -32.87 -43.91 26.55
C ASN A 112 -31.79 -43.45 25.55
N GLY A 113 -31.07 -42.36 25.84
CA GLY A 113 -30.02 -41.85 24.96
C GLY A 113 -30.53 -41.24 23.66
N ASN A 114 -31.81 -40.87 23.60
CA ASN A 114 -32.44 -40.31 22.40
C ASN A 114 -32.11 -38.82 22.19
N ALA A 115 -32.33 -38.34 20.96
CA ALA A 115 -32.28 -36.93 20.64
C ALA A 115 -33.31 -36.13 21.45
N LEU A 116 -33.00 -34.87 21.72
CA LEU A 116 -33.93 -33.92 22.32
C LEU A 116 -35.08 -33.62 21.35
N SER A 117 -36.31 -33.57 21.86
CA SER A 117 -37.50 -33.20 21.09
C SER A 117 -37.94 -31.74 21.30
N GLY A 118 -37.16 -30.95 22.04
CA GLY A 118 -37.49 -29.59 22.43
C GLY A 118 -36.50 -28.97 23.42
N ASN A 119 -36.73 -27.71 23.78
CA ASN A 119 -36.02 -27.06 24.89
C ASN A 119 -36.34 -27.76 26.21
N VAL A 120 -35.33 -27.99 27.05
CA VAL A 120 -35.45 -28.68 28.34
C VAL A 120 -35.07 -27.74 29.48
N THR A 121 -35.96 -27.57 30.45
CA THR A 121 -35.66 -26.81 31.68
C THR A 121 -35.25 -27.72 32.84
N ASP A 122 -35.78 -28.94 32.91
CA ASP A 122 -35.42 -29.94 33.91
C ASP A 122 -34.18 -30.74 33.48
N VAL A 123 -33.02 -30.31 33.97
CA VAL A 123 -31.72 -30.95 33.69
C VAL A 123 -31.62 -32.38 34.21
N ALA A 124 -32.52 -32.85 35.09
CA ALA A 124 -32.49 -34.24 35.57
C ALA A 124 -32.91 -35.26 34.50
N THR A 125 -33.61 -34.82 33.45
CA THR A 125 -34.16 -35.67 32.37
C THR A 125 -33.20 -35.89 31.19
N VAL A 126 -32.11 -35.11 31.14
CA VAL A 126 -31.10 -35.13 30.08
C VAL A 126 -29.71 -35.36 30.66
N THR A 127 -28.75 -35.67 29.80
CA THR A 127 -27.36 -35.87 30.21
C THR A 127 -26.44 -35.67 29.01
N ASN A 128 -25.21 -35.28 29.31
CA ASN A 128 -24.10 -35.14 28.39
C ASN A 128 -22.93 -36.07 28.77
N ILE A 129 -23.13 -36.97 29.73
CA ILE A 129 -22.12 -37.94 30.21
C ILE A 129 -22.35 -39.27 29.51
N PHE A 130 -21.32 -39.72 28.81
CA PHE A 130 -21.26 -40.94 28.03
C PHE A 130 -20.27 -41.92 28.65
N THR A 131 -20.46 -43.22 28.39
CA THR A 131 -19.60 -44.28 28.89
C THR A 131 -19.34 -45.35 27.84
N VAL A 132 -18.13 -45.93 27.85
CA VAL A 132 -17.72 -47.07 27.01
C VAL A 132 -16.89 -48.06 27.83
N GLU A 133 -16.81 -49.31 27.37
CA GLU A 133 -15.96 -50.32 27.99
C GLU A 133 -14.49 -50.10 27.58
N GLY A 134 -13.56 -50.29 28.52
CA GLY A 134 -12.14 -50.11 28.30
C GLY A 134 -11.71 -48.64 28.14
N LYS A 135 -10.56 -48.46 27.48
CA LYS A 135 -9.90 -47.16 27.25
C LYS A 135 -9.82 -46.75 25.78
N GLY A 136 -10.17 -47.64 24.86
CA GLY A 136 -9.98 -47.43 23.43
C GLY A 136 -11.06 -46.55 22.80
N LEU A 137 -10.67 -45.77 21.80
CA LEU A 137 -11.57 -45.09 20.87
C LEU A 137 -12.32 -46.10 19.97
N ASP A 138 -11.82 -47.33 19.83
CA ASP A 138 -12.39 -48.43 19.05
C ASP A 138 -13.57 -49.14 19.75
N PHE A 139 -14.43 -48.39 20.44
CA PHE A 139 -15.55 -48.96 21.18
C PHE A 139 -16.66 -49.47 20.25
N THR A 140 -17.27 -50.58 20.66
CA THR A 140 -18.41 -51.19 19.95
C THR A 140 -19.77 -50.62 20.39
N LYS A 141 -19.83 -49.96 21.54
CA LYS A 141 -21.06 -49.43 22.14
C LYS A 141 -20.85 -48.15 22.93
N LEU A 142 -21.42 -47.04 22.47
CA LEU A 142 -21.59 -45.84 23.29
C LEU A 142 -22.79 -45.99 24.22
N LYS A 143 -22.65 -45.65 25.51
CA LYS A 143 -23.73 -45.74 26.51
C LYS A 143 -23.86 -44.44 27.32
N VAL A 144 -24.97 -44.32 28.04
CA VAL A 144 -25.33 -43.25 28.97
C VAL A 144 -25.59 -43.85 30.35
N LEU A 145 -25.13 -43.18 31.41
CA LEU A 145 -25.34 -43.66 32.78
C LEU A 145 -26.56 -42.98 33.45
N ASN A 146 -27.45 -43.76 34.07
CA ASN A 146 -28.50 -43.24 34.96
C ASN A 146 -28.55 -44.01 36.30
N LEU A 147 -29.41 -43.57 37.22
CA LEU A 147 -29.54 -44.17 38.57
C LEU A 147 -29.96 -45.66 38.57
N ALA A 148 -30.51 -46.17 37.47
CA ALA A 148 -31.00 -47.54 37.30
C ALA A 148 -30.03 -48.47 36.54
N GLY A 149 -28.91 -47.96 35.99
CA GLY A 149 -27.91 -48.74 35.24
C GLY A 149 -27.29 -48.00 34.04
N GLN A 150 -26.53 -48.73 33.22
CA GLN A 150 -26.03 -48.26 31.92
C GLN A 150 -27.09 -48.48 30.82
N PHE A 151 -27.38 -47.46 30.01
CA PHE A 151 -28.33 -47.52 28.89
C PHE A 151 -27.59 -47.21 27.59
N GLU A 152 -27.73 -48.04 26.56
CA GLU A 152 -27.01 -47.85 25.29
C GLU A 152 -27.50 -46.58 24.55
N VAL A 153 -26.58 -45.74 24.07
CA VAL A 153 -26.91 -44.65 23.13
C VAL A 153 -27.23 -45.33 21.82
N ASN A 154 -28.51 -45.31 21.48
CA ASN A 154 -29.02 -46.02 20.32
C ASN A 154 -28.55 -45.37 19.01
N SER A 155 -28.11 -46.18 18.02
CA SER A 155 -27.76 -45.75 16.66
C SER A 155 -28.83 -46.09 15.62
N THR A 156 -30.09 -46.11 16.03
CA THR A 156 -31.20 -46.38 15.11
C THR A 156 -31.73 -45.11 14.47
N ALA A 157 -31.25 -44.83 13.25
CA ALA A 157 -31.71 -43.74 12.40
C ALA A 157 -31.46 -44.03 10.90
N VAL A 158 -32.00 -45.09 10.33
CA VAL A 158 -32.10 -45.24 8.84
C VAL A 158 -33.53 -44.95 8.33
N THR A 159 -33.69 -43.77 7.76
CA THR A 159 -34.86 -43.30 6.99
C THR A 159 -36.13 -42.95 7.77
N THR A 160 -36.44 -43.66 8.85
CA THR A 160 -37.37 -43.38 9.97
C THR A 160 -37.28 -44.64 10.81
N TYR A 161 -36.71 -44.61 12.02
CA TYR A 161 -36.38 -45.86 12.72
C TYR A 161 -37.42 -46.28 13.74
N ASP A 162 -38.11 -47.36 13.36
CA ASP A 162 -39.02 -48.13 14.18
C ASP A 162 -38.24 -49.22 14.94
N VAL A 163 -38.31 -49.18 16.28
CA VAL A 163 -37.98 -50.30 17.16
C VAL A 163 -39.30 -50.88 17.68
N SER A 164 -40.08 -51.49 16.79
CA SER A 164 -41.20 -52.34 17.16
C SER A 164 -41.42 -53.49 16.16
N ALA A 165 -40.34 -54.20 15.86
CA ALA A 165 -40.45 -55.65 15.65
C ALA A 165 -39.38 -56.33 16.50
N ALA A 166 -39.81 -56.88 17.63
CA ALA A 166 -39.02 -57.79 18.44
C ALA A 166 -38.41 -58.88 17.53
N GLY A 167 -37.08 -58.93 17.36
CA GLY A 167 -36.48 -60.05 16.63
C GLY A 167 -35.02 -59.97 16.19
N THR A 168 -34.44 -58.80 15.91
CA THR A 168 -33.07 -58.74 15.33
C THR A 168 -32.28 -57.53 15.83
N ALA A 169 -31.01 -57.76 16.18
CA ALA A 169 -30.14 -56.87 16.98
C ALA A 169 -29.94 -55.47 16.39
N ALA A 170 -30.16 -54.44 17.22
CA ALA A 170 -29.77 -53.06 16.93
C ALA A 170 -28.24 -52.93 16.87
N THR A 171 -27.70 -52.32 15.82
CA THR A 171 -26.27 -51.93 15.76
C THR A 171 -26.09 -50.70 16.64
N ALA A 172 -25.08 -50.70 17.51
CA ALA A 172 -24.76 -49.57 18.39
C ALA A 172 -23.87 -48.54 17.67
N ALA A 173 -23.85 -47.30 18.16
CA ALA A 173 -22.99 -46.26 17.59
C ALA A 173 -21.53 -46.53 17.99
N THR A 174 -20.65 -46.56 17.00
CA THR A 174 -19.19 -46.71 17.17
C THR A 174 -18.48 -45.45 16.71
N ALA A 175 -17.21 -45.31 17.08
CA ALA A 175 -16.37 -44.21 16.59
C ALA A 175 -15.71 -44.56 15.26
N TRP A 176 -15.67 -43.57 14.37
CA TRP A 176 -15.06 -43.63 13.05
C TRP A 176 -14.18 -42.40 12.83
N VAL A 177 -13.15 -42.56 12.02
CA VAL A 177 -12.30 -41.49 11.51
C VAL A 177 -12.41 -41.47 9.99
N ALA A 178 -12.23 -40.30 9.40
CA ALA A 178 -12.18 -40.18 7.94
C ALA A 178 -10.82 -40.67 7.44
N LYS A 179 -10.81 -41.35 6.30
CA LYS A 179 -9.60 -41.83 5.62
C LYS A 179 -9.56 -41.30 4.20
N THR A 180 -8.40 -40.75 3.83
CA THR A 180 -8.16 -40.21 2.48
C THR A 180 -6.96 -40.90 1.86
N ASP A 181 -7.17 -41.57 0.73
CA ASP A 181 -6.07 -42.06 -0.09
C ASP A 181 -5.47 -40.89 -0.89
N LEU A 182 -4.15 -40.76 -0.87
CA LEU A 182 -3.44 -39.68 -1.54
C LEU A 182 -3.11 -40.08 -2.98
N THR A 183 -3.35 -39.17 -3.91
CA THR A 183 -2.97 -39.32 -5.31
C THR A 183 -1.55 -38.81 -5.56
N VAL A 184 -1.03 -39.09 -6.76
CA VAL A 184 0.23 -38.53 -7.25
C VAL A 184 0.21 -36.99 -7.22
N ASP A 185 -0.93 -36.39 -7.58
CA ASP A 185 -1.10 -34.94 -7.61
C ASP A 185 -1.11 -34.35 -6.20
N ASP A 186 -1.75 -35.04 -5.24
CA ASP A 186 -1.78 -34.62 -3.84
C ASP A 186 -0.37 -34.54 -3.25
N LEU A 187 0.43 -35.59 -3.46
CA LEU A 187 1.81 -35.59 -2.98
C LEU A 187 2.67 -34.56 -3.72
N ASN A 188 2.56 -34.46 -5.05
CA ASN A 188 3.36 -33.52 -5.83
C ASN A 188 2.98 -32.05 -5.64
N ALA A 189 1.78 -31.75 -5.11
CA ALA A 189 1.39 -30.39 -4.73
C ALA A 189 2.21 -29.82 -3.55
N ASN A 190 2.88 -30.69 -2.78
CA ASN A 190 3.79 -30.28 -1.71
C ASN A 190 5.01 -29.51 -2.26
N LEU A 191 5.71 -28.81 -1.36
CA LEU A 191 6.86 -27.94 -1.67
C LEU A 191 6.61 -27.01 -2.88
N SER A 192 5.36 -26.55 -3.01
CA SER A 192 4.91 -25.74 -4.15
C SER A 192 5.16 -26.45 -5.48
N GLY A 193 4.65 -27.67 -5.66
CA GLY A 193 4.75 -28.38 -6.94
C GLY A 193 6.11 -28.97 -7.24
N GLN A 194 7.10 -28.73 -6.39
CA GLN A 194 8.46 -29.20 -6.62
C GLN A 194 8.66 -30.65 -6.16
N GLY A 195 7.65 -31.25 -5.53
CA GLY A 195 7.69 -32.60 -4.98
C GLY A 195 7.49 -32.62 -3.47
N PHE A 196 7.89 -33.68 -2.80
CA PHE A 196 7.76 -33.86 -1.35
C PHE A 196 8.98 -34.56 -0.77
N LYS A 197 9.09 -34.53 0.55
CA LYS A 197 10.01 -35.38 1.31
C LYS A 197 9.31 -35.82 2.59
N PHE A 198 9.65 -37.00 3.09
CA PHE A 198 9.07 -37.51 4.34
C PHE A 198 10.06 -37.39 5.48
N ALA A 199 9.56 -36.94 6.63
CA ALA A 199 10.22 -37.04 7.92
C ALA A 199 9.36 -37.88 8.87
N PHE A 200 9.97 -38.29 9.99
CA PHE A 200 9.32 -39.10 11.01
C PHE A 200 9.49 -38.43 12.36
N PRO A 201 8.89 -37.24 12.57
CA PRO A 201 9.17 -36.40 13.74
C PRO A 201 8.71 -37.03 15.06
N ASN A 202 7.75 -37.95 15.00
CA ASN A 202 7.22 -38.66 16.17
C ASN A 202 8.00 -39.94 16.49
N ALA A 203 9.15 -40.18 15.84
CA ALA A 203 10.05 -41.27 16.21
C ALA A 203 10.71 -41.02 17.57
N VAL A 204 11.04 -42.09 18.30
CA VAL A 204 11.67 -41.98 19.64
C VAL A 204 13.08 -41.36 19.56
N SER A 205 13.74 -41.51 18.41
CA SER A 205 15.01 -40.85 18.08
C SER A 205 15.10 -40.62 16.58
N ASP A 206 16.02 -39.73 16.16
CA ASP A 206 16.32 -39.53 14.75
C ASP A 206 16.75 -40.88 14.11
N PRO A 207 16.18 -41.25 12.94
CA PRO A 207 16.58 -42.47 12.25
C PRO A 207 18.03 -42.37 11.76
N ASP A 208 18.78 -43.46 11.86
CA ASP A 208 20.17 -43.56 11.38
C ASP A 208 20.33 -43.12 9.92
N VAL A 209 19.37 -43.51 9.09
CA VAL A 209 19.26 -43.15 7.68
C VAL A 209 17.78 -42.99 7.37
N ASN A 210 17.41 -41.88 6.72
CA ASN A 210 16.08 -41.69 6.17
C ASN A 210 16.15 -41.68 4.62
N PRO A 211 15.76 -42.79 3.95
CA PRO A 211 15.75 -42.90 2.50
C PRO A 211 14.80 -41.91 1.79
N PHE A 212 13.86 -41.33 2.53
CA PHE A 212 12.84 -40.40 2.04
C PHE A 212 13.12 -38.93 2.41
N ALA A 213 14.31 -38.63 2.93
CA ALA A 213 14.69 -37.27 3.35
C ALA A 213 15.03 -36.33 2.18
N ASP A 214 15.50 -36.88 1.07
CA ASP A 214 15.72 -36.12 -0.16
C ASP A 214 14.38 -35.75 -0.81
N GLN A 215 14.37 -34.64 -1.56
CA GLN A 215 13.20 -34.24 -2.33
C GLN A 215 12.90 -35.26 -3.43
N MET A 216 11.63 -35.67 -3.49
CA MET A 216 11.09 -36.68 -4.41
C MET A 216 9.86 -36.16 -5.13
N ILE A 217 9.48 -36.81 -6.22
CA ILE A 217 8.18 -36.69 -6.86
C ILE A 217 7.48 -38.05 -6.83
N ALA A 218 6.16 -38.04 -6.88
CA ALA A 218 5.34 -39.22 -7.09
C ALA A 218 5.06 -39.34 -8.60
N VAL A 219 5.05 -40.56 -9.11
CA VAL A 219 4.68 -40.85 -10.50
C VAL A 219 3.77 -42.07 -10.50
N ASP A 220 2.69 -42.03 -11.27
CA ASP A 220 1.73 -43.12 -11.33
C ASP A 220 2.40 -44.43 -11.77
N ALA A 221 2.23 -45.50 -10.99
CA ALA A 221 2.94 -46.76 -11.22
C ALA A 221 2.55 -47.42 -12.55
N SER A 222 1.26 -47.33 -12.93
CA SER A 222 0.77 -47.91 -14.19
C SER A 222 1.42 -47.23 -15.40
N THR A 223 1.65 -45.92 -15.33
CA THR A 223 2.31 -45.17 -16.41
C THR A 223 3.81 -45.48 -16.53
N VAL A 224 4.51 -45.64 -15.40
CA VAL A 224 5.93 -46.02 -15.38
C VAL A 224 6.12 -47.43 -15.94
N ASP A 225 5.33 -48.39 -15.48
CA ASP A 225 5.43 -49.78 -15.90
C ASP A 225 5.08 -49.94 -17.39
N ALA A 226 4.06 -49.22 -17.87
CA ALA A 226 3.70 -49.18 -19.29
C ALA A 226 4.85 -48.66 -20.17
N ALA A 227 5.58 -47.64 -19.71
CA ALA A 227 6.71 -47.07 -20.45
C ALA A 227 7.92 -48.03 -20.52
N LEU A 228 8.14 -48.90 -19.53
CA LEU A 228 9.23 -49.88 -19.52
C LEU A 228 8.98 -51.10 -20.43
N THR A 229 7.73 -51.29 -20.88
CA THR A 229 7.22 -52.36 -21.77
C THR A 229 7.10 -53.75 -21.11
N VAL A 230 6.23 -54.59 -21.68
CA VAL A 230 5.97 -55.98 -21.24
C VAL A 230 7.22 -56.87 -21.22
N SER A 231 8.25 -56.51 -21.98
CA SER A 231 9.53 -57.24 -22.00
C SER A 231 10.41 -57.03 -20.75
N VAL A 232 10.10 -56.00 -19.94
CA VAL A 232 10.81 -55.67 -18.69
C VAL A 232 9.92 -55.96 -17.47
N ILE A 233 8.62 -55.63 -17.58
CA ILE A 233 7.61 -55.84 -16.55
C ILE A 233 6.41 -56.54 -17.21
N SER A 234 6.24 -57.84 -16.95
CA SER A 234 5.19 -58.65 -17.57
C SER A 234 3.80 -58.39 -17.01
N THR A 235 3.71 -57.94 -15.75
CA THR A 235 2.46 -57.62 -15.06
C THR A 235 2.54 -56.21 -14.47
N PRO A 236 2.10 -55.17 -15.22
CA PRO A 236 2.12 -53.80 -14.75
C PRO A 236 1.26 -53.59 -13.50
N ALA A 237 1.68 -52.67 -12.62
CA ALA A 237 0.86 -52.22 -11.50
C ALA A 237 -0.45 -51.58 -12.00
N THR A 238 -1.56 -51.92 -11.35
CA THR A 238 -2.89 -51.36 -11.63
C THR A 238 -3.22 -50.14 -10.78
N SER A 239 -2.46 -49.91 -9.71
CA SER A 239 -2.62 -48.80 -8.78
C SER A 239 -1.31 -48.56 -8.01
N GLY A 240 -1.21 -47.43 -7.31
CA GLY A 240 -0.04 -47.03 -6.55
C GLY A 240 0.88 -46.10 -7.33
N MET A 241 2.01 -45.75 -6.71
CA MET A 241 2.92 -44.73 -7.20
C MET A 241 4.38 -45.07 -6.90
N TYR A 242 5.25 -44.65 -7.79
CA TYR A 242 6.69 -44.64 -7.54
C TYR A 242 7.13 -43.35 -6.89
N PHE A 243 8.04 -43.44 -5.92
CA PHE A 243 8.80 -42.29 -5.43
C PHE A 243 10.11 -42.17 -6.21
N VAL A 244 10.30 -41.02 -6.85
CA VAL A 244 11.43 -40.73 -7.74
C VAL A 244 12.17 -39.52 -7.23
N LYS A 245 13.51 -39.56 -7.15
CA LYS A 245 14.31 -38.41 -6.75
C LYS A 245 14.00 -37.21 -7.66
N ALA A 246 13.73 -36.04 -7.08
CA ALA A 246 13.37 -34.81 -7.81
C ALA A 246 14.57 -34.12 -8.49
N ASP A 247 15.50 -34.90 -9.04
CA ASP A 247 16.63 -34.40 -9.83
C ASP A 247 16.19 -34.04 -11.28
N ALA A 248 17.12 -33.56 -12.11
CA ALA A 248 16.81 -33.15 -13.48
C ALA A 248 16.25 -34.29 -14.35
N ALA A 249 16.51 -35.56 -14.02
CA ALA A 249 15.94 -36.70 -14.73
C ALA A 249 14.54 -37.02 -14.17
N GLY A 250 14.38 -37.07 -12.85
CA GLY A 250 13.10 -37.31 -12.19
C GLY A 250 12.04 -36.28 -12.56
N LYS A 251 12.37 -34.97 -12.55
CA LYS A 251 11.43 -33.89 -12.91
C LYS A 251 10.84 -34.02 -14.33
N LYS A 252 11.48 -34.77 -15.23
CA LYS A 252 10.91 -35.06 -16.57
C LYS A 252 9.72 -36.02 -16.54
N LEU A 253 9.48 -36.68 -15.41
CA LEU A 253 8.35 -37.60 -15.20
C LEU A 253 7.13 -36.92 -14.58
N LEU A 254 7.19 -35.61 -14.28
CA LEU A 254 6.04 -34.83 -13.79
C LEU A 254 4.98 -34.57 -14.87
N VAL A 255 5.33 -34.76 -16.15
CA VAL A 255 4.41 -34.62 -17.28
C VAL A 255 3.92 -35.98 -17.73
N THR A 256 2.69 -36.07 -18.23
CA THR A 256 2.18 -37.31 -18.83
C THR A 256 2.89 -37.61 -20.17
N GLY A 257 2.99 -38.89 -20.53
CA GLY A 257 3.55 -39.32 -21.82
C GLY A 257 5.08 -39.35 -21.91
N PHE A 258 5.79 -39.49 -20.79
CA PHE A 258 7.25 -39.68 -20.78
C PHE A 258 7.69 -40.97 -21.49
N THR A 259 8.93 -40.97 -21.99
CA THR A 259 9.53 -42.07 -22.75
C THR A 259 10.26 -43.07 -21.87
N LYS A 260 10.46 -44.29 -22.39
CA LYS A 260 11.30 -45.33 -21.76
C LYS A 260 12.67 -44.81 -21.32
N ALA A 261 13.35 -44.05 -22.18
CA ALA A 261 14.68 -43.50 -21.87
C ALA A 261 14.65 -42.49 -20.70
N GLN A 262 13.57 -41.72 -20.55
CA GLN A 262 13.40 -40.82 -19.41
C GLN A 262 13.18 -41.61 -18.12
N VAL A 263 12.39 -42.69 -18.16
CA VAL A 263 12.21 -43.60 -17.02
C VAL A 263 13.53 -44.27 -16.65
N GLU A 264 14.26 -44.82 -17.62
CA GLU A 264 15.55 -45.49 -17.38
C GLU A 264 16.61 -44.57 -16.76
N ALA A 265 16.57 -43.27 -17.07
CA ALA A 265 17.48 -42.26 -16.52
C ALA A 265 17.11 -41.80 -15.10
N ALA A 266 15.83 -41.90 -14.72
CA ALA A 266 15.33 -41.47 -13.42
C ALA A 266 15.78 -42.43 -12.29
N THR A 267 15.77 -41.91 -11.06
CA THR A 267 16.25 -42.61 -9.86
C THR A 267 15.07 -42.88 -8.93
N PHE A 268 14.75 -44.15 -8.72
CA PHE A 268 13.59 -44.65 -7.97
C PHE A 268 14.00 -45.10 -6.57
N ILE A 269 13.17 -44.82 -5.57
CA ILE A 269 13.31 -45.41 -4.25
C ILE A 269 12.58 -46.75 -4.24
N VAL A 270 13.26 -47.77 -3.75
CA VAL A 270 12.77 -49.15 -3.71
C VAL A 270 13.14 -49.80 -2.39
N LEU A 271 12.32 -50.74 -1.92
CA LEU A 271 12.69 -51.65 -0.85
C LEU A 271 13.95 -52.41 -1.28
N ASN A 272 14.94 -52.47 -0.40
CA ASN A 272 16.20 -53.15 -0.63
C ASN A 272 16.04 -54.65 -0.31
N PRO A 273 15.95 -55.55 -1.32
CA PRO A 273 15.67 -56.96 -1.08
C PRO A 273 16.84 -57.71 -0.42
N GLU A 274 18.04 -57.11 -0.38
CA GLU A 274 19.27 -57.74 0.10
C GLU A 274 19.65 -57.34 1.52
N LYS A 275 19.01 -56.30 2.09
CA LYS A 275 19.39 -55.73 3.38
C LYS A 275 18.21 -55.73 4.36
N ASN A 276 18.29 -56.63 5.34
CA ASN A 276 17.39 -56.69 6.49
C ASN A 276 18.14 -56.29 7.77
N PHE A 277 17.50 -55.56 8.67
CA PHE A 277 18.09 -55.07 9.91
C PHE A 277 18.21 -56.13 11.01
N GLY A 278 17.54 -57.29 10.87
CA GLY A 278 17.55 -58.36 11.87
C GLY A 278 16.87 -57.96 13.20
N ILE A 279 15.84 -57.12 13.13
CA ILE A 279 15.14 -56.60 14.31
C ILE A 279 14.36 -57.74 14.99
N THR A 280 14.61 -57.94 16.29
CA THR A 280 13.90 -58.97 17.07
C THR A 280 12.40 -58.68 17.12
N GLY A 281 11.57 -59.66 16.75
CA GLY A 281 10.11 -59.53 16.71
C GLY A 281 9.53 -59.20 15.33
N LEU A 282 10.38 -59.00 14.31
CA LEU A 282 9.99 -58.89 12.90
C LEU A 282 10.41 -60.16 12.13
N ASP A 283 9.57 -60.63 11.21
CA ASP A 283 9.85 -61.80 10.39
C ASP A 283 10.35 -61.41 8.98
N ALA A 284 11.62 -61.72 8.71
CA ALA A 284 12.24 -61.41 7.42
C ALA A 284 11.66 -62.24 6.25
N ALA A 285 11.04 -63.40 6.52
CA ALA A 285 10.41 -64.23 5.50
C ALA A 285 9.10 -63.63 4.99
N THR A 286 8.40 -62.85 5.83
CA THR A 286 7.18 -62.12 5.45
C THR A 286 7.47 -60.72 4.88
N GLY A 287 8.74 -60.34 4.77
CA GLY A 287 9.16 -59.04 4.24
C GLY A 287 9.29 -57.93 5.28
N GLU A 288 9.25 -58.25 6.58
CA GLU A 288 9.44 -57.28 7.66
C GLU A 288 10.93 -57.03 7.95
N GLY A 289 11.28 -55.80 8.37
CA GLY A 289 12.63 -55.45 8.79
C GLY A 289 13.60 -55.04 7.67
N TYR A 290 13.12 -54.78 6.45
CA TYR A 290 13.99 -54.43 5.31
C TYR A 290 14.22 -52.91 5.18
N ASP A 291 15.42 -52.56 4.72
CA ASP A 291 15.85 -51.19 4.40
C ASP A 291 15.31 -50.75 3.02
N PHE A 292 15.49 -49.48 2.67
CA PHE A 292 15.25 -48.94 1.34
C PHE A 292 16.55 -48.47 0.69
N THR A 293 16.55 -48.42 -0.64
CA THR A 293 17.68 -47.96 -1.45
C THR A 293 17.17 -47.22 -2.69
N THR A 294 18.08 -46.67 -3.48
CA THR A 294 17.76 -46.04 -4.76
C THR A 294 18.34 -46.83 -5.93
N VAL A 295 17.57 -47.00 -7.00
CA VAL A 295 18.00 -47.63 -8.25
C VAL A 295 17.64 -46.78 -9.46
N LYS A 296 18.38 -46.93 -10.56
CA LYS A 296 17.97 -46.36 -11.85
C LYS A 296 16.81 -47.14 -12.44
N GLY A 297 15.95 -46.49 -13.24
CA GLY A 297 14.79 -47.14 -13.85
C GLY A 297 15.15 -48.36 -14.72
N ASN A 298 16.35 -48.38 -15.31
CA ASN A 298 16.86 -49.54 -16.07
C ASN A 298 17.20 -50.78 -15.21
N LYS A 299 17.13 -50.65 -13.87
CA LYS A 299 17.29 -51.75 -12.90
C LYS A 299 15.96 -52.30 -12.41
N LEU A 300 14.82 -51.70 -12.76
CA LEU A 300 13.50 -52.26 -12.45
C LEU A 300 13.23 -53.50 -13.32
N ALA A 301 12.61 -54.54 -12.75
CA ALA A 301 12.31 -55.80 -13.42
C ALA A 301 11.14 -56.54 -12.73
N ASP A 302 10.65 -57.64 -13.30
CA ASP A 302 9.59 -58.46 -12.66
C ASP A 302 9.99 -59.08 -11.32
N ASN A 303 11.27 -59.44 -11.19
CA ASN A 303 11.83 -60.14 -10.02
C ASN A 303 13.21 -59.57 -9.68
N ASN A 304 13.63 -59.76 -8.43
CA ASN A 304 14.97 -59.39 -8.00
C ASN A 304 16.01 -60.31 -8.67
N VAL A 305 17.07 -59.72 -9.24
CA VAL A 305 18.19 -60.43 -9.86
C VAL A 305 19.51 -59.88 -9.33
N LYS A 306 20.04 -60.54 -8.31
CA LYS A 306 21.25 -60.15 -7.56
C LYS A 306 22.48 -59.90 -8.45
N LYS A 307 22.73 -60.79 -9.40
CA LYS A 307 23.91 -60.70 -10.30
C LYS A 307 23.94 -59.40 -11.11
N ASP A 308 22.77 -58.90 -11.50
CA ASP A 308 22.63 -57.73 -12.38
C ASP A 308 22.22 -56.47 -11.59
N GLY A 309 22.03 -56.58 -10.27
CA GLY A 309 21.50 -55.54 -9.40
C GLY A 309 20.10 -55.09 -9.81
N LYS A 310 19.27 -55.99 -10.38
CA LYS A 310 17.89 -55.68 -10.73
C LYS A 310 16.98 -55.89 -9.53
N VAL A 311 16.03 -54.99 -9.35
CA VAL A 311 15.06 -55.02 -8.25
C VAL A 311 13.66 -55.18 -8.84
N ALA A 312 12.82 -55.95 -8.16
CA ALA A 312 11.44 -56.15 -8.53
C ALA A 312 10.69 -54.80 -8.56
N SER A 313 9.94 -54.50 -9.62
CA SER A 313 9.23 -53.22 -9.81
C SER A 313 8.27 -52.94 -8.64
N VAL A 314 7.55 -53.98 -8.20
CA VAL A 314 6.66 -53.95 -7.03
C VAL A 314 7.32 -53.47 -5.74
N ASN A 315 8.65 -53.58 -5.59
CA ASN A 315 9.38 -53.05 -4.43
C ASN A 315 9.47 -51.52 -4.42
N GLY A 316 9.11 -50.84 -5.50
CA GLY A 316 9.04 -49.38 -5.60
C GLY A 316 7.63 -48.82 -5.73
N VAL A 317 6.58 -49.67 -5.67
CA VAL A 317 5.19 -49.25 -5.82
C VAL A 317 4.56 -49.06 -4.45
N PHE A 318 4.36 -47.80 -4.08
CA PHE A 318 3.79 -47.39 -2.79
C PHE A 318 2.32 -47.00 -2.94
N ALA A 319 1.58 -47.08 -1.84
CA ALA A 319 0.33 -46.35 -1.66
C ALA A 319 0.43 -45.52 -0.38
N VAL A 320 -0.17 -44.32 -0.38
CA VAL A 320 -0.12 -43.38 0.74
C VAL A 320 -1.54 -42.98 1.10
N SER A 321 -1.86 -43.01 2.38
CA SER A 321 -3.15 -42.55 2.91
C SER A 321 -2.96 -41.74 4.18
N GLU A 322 -3.92 -40.85 4.45
CA GLU A 322 -4.09 -40.17 5.72
C GLU A 322 -5.30 -40.80 6.42
N ASP A 323 -5.03 -41.67 7.41
CA ASP A 323 -6.04 -42.56 8.00
C ASP A 323 -6.82 -41.93 9.16
N ASP A 324 -6.25 -40.93 9.83
CA ASP A 324 -6.92 -40.16 10.90
C ASP A 324 -6.54 -38.66 10.84
N PRO A 325 -7.03 -37.91 9.83
CA PRO A 325 -6.77 -36.48 9.70
C PRO A 325 -7.36 -35.65 10.84
N GLN A 326 -8.22 -36.23 11.69
CA GLN A 326 -8.88 -35.49 12.77
C GLN A 326 -8.02 -35.42 14.03
N ASN A 327 -7.23 -36.46 14.29
CA ASN A 327 -6.36 -36.56 15.47
C ASN A 327 -4.86 -36.55 15.14
N ALA A 328 -4.48 -36.91 13.92
CA ALA A 328 -3.11 -37.05 13.45
C ALA A 328 -2.94 -36.40 12.07
N GLU A 329 -3.35 -35.13 11.95
CA GLU A 329 -3.28 -34.36 10.70
C GLU A 329 -1.84 -34.32 10.14
N GLY A 330 -1.70 -34.70 8.86
CA GLY A 330 -0.42 -34.75 8.17
C GLY A 330 0.44 -35.97 8.50
N GLU A 331 -0.08 -36.95 9.24
CA GLU A 331 0.55 -38.26 9.43
C GLU A 331 0.04 -39.26 8.39
N TYR A 332 0.97 -39.82 7.63
CA TYR A 332 0.71 -40.64 6.47
C TYR A 332 1.08 -42.11 6.71
N THR A 333 0.12 -42.98 6.44
CA THR A 333 0.33 -44.42 6.32
C THR A 333 0.88 -44.69 4.91
N ILE A 334 2.09 -45.25 4.84
CA ILE A 334 2.69 -45.70 3.58
C ILE A 334 2.64 -47.22 3.55
N THR A 335 2.13 -47.79 2.46
CA THR A 335 2.05 -49.24 2.28
C THR A 335 2.72 -49.71 1.00
N LEU A 336 3.13 -50.97 1.01
CA LEU A 336 3.77 -51.65 -0.10
C LEU A 336 3.12 -53.03 -0.28
N ALA A 337 2.50 -53.25 -1.43
CA ALA A 337 1.80 -54.49 -1.72
C ALA A 337 2.69 -55.43 -2.56
N SER A 338 2.61 -56.73 -2.29
CA SER A 338 3.30 -57.77 -3.07
C SER A 338 4.83 -57.60 -3.15
N ALA A 339 5.44 -57.01 -2.11
CA ALA A 339 6.88 -56.84 -2.02
C ALA A 339 7.60 -58.19 -2.19
N LYS A 340 8.72 -58.21 -2.91
CA LYS A 340 9.54 -59.40 -3.13
C LYS A 340 10.89 -59.20 -2.47
N VAL A 341 11.24 -60.08 -1.53
CA VAL A 341 12.53 -60.04 -0.81
C VAL A 341 13.33 -61.32 -1.06
N GLU A 342 14.66 -61.26 -0.83
CA GLU A 342 15.53 -62.43 -1.02
C GLU A 342 15.18 -63.57 -0.05
N GLY A 343 14.75 -63.25 1.17
CA GLY A 343 14.38 -64.25 2.19
C GLY A 343 13.14 -65.11 1.88
N ASN A 344 12.42 -64.83 0.78
CA ASN A 344 11.17 -65.52 0.41
C ASN A 344 11.15 -65.97 -1.06
N ASP A 345 12.31 -66.16 -1.70
CA ASP A 345 12.43 -66.67 -3.08
C ASP A 345 11.63 -65.87 -4.14
N ASN A 346 11.54 -64.54 -4.01
CA ASN A 346 10.69 -63.67 -4.85
C ASN A 346 9.17 -63.95 -4.76
N THR A 347 8.72 -64.67 -3.73
CA THR A 347 7.31 -64.78 -3.40
C THR A 347 6.80 -63.43 -2.89
N ALA A 348 5.62 -63.02 -3.36
CA ALA A 348 4.99 -61.78 -2.96
C ALA A 348 4.60 -61.82 -1.48
N ALA A 349 5.08 -60.85 -0.70
CA ALA A 349 4.65 -60.62 0.66
C ALA A 349 3.20 -60.10 0.73
N SER A 350 2.56 -60.30 1.88
CA SER A 350 1.34 -59.56 2.24
C SER A 350 1.59 -58.06 2.31
N ASN A 351 0.54 -57.24 2.41
CA ASN A 351 0.69 -55.79 2.56
C ASN A 351 1.62 -55.43 3.72
N LEU A 352 2.67 -54.68 3.40
CA LEU A 352 3.64 -54.15 4.35
C LEU A 352 3.36 -52.67 4.62
N PHE A 353 3.66 -52.23 5.83
CA PHE A 353 3.60 -50.85 6.27
C PHE A 353 5.01 -50.29 6.38
N VAL A 354 5.22 -49.06 5.95
CA VAL A 354 6.52 -48.37 5.93
C VAL A 354 6.49 -47.24 6.96
N GLY A 355 7.49 -47.21 7.84
CA GLY A 355 7.60 -46.13 8.82
C GLY A 355 8.85 -46.24 9.69
N ALA A 356 8.94 -45.39 10.71
CA ALA A 356 10.03 -45.41 11.67
C ALA A 356 9.74 -46.39 12.81
N TYR A 357 10.55 -47.44 12.92
CA TYR A 357 10.49 -48.42 14.00
C TYR A 357 11.58 -48.15 15.03
N SER A 358 11.19 -47.84 16.26
CA SER A 358 12.12 -47.46 17.33
C SER A 358 12.32 -48.58 18.35
N LEU A 359 13.57 -48.96 18.60
CA LEU A 359 13.92 -49.93 19.64
C LEU A 359 13.97 -49.24 21.00
N THR A 360 13.18 -49.74 21.97
CA THR A 360 13.13 -49.21 23.34
C THR A 360 13.91 -50.06 24.34
N THR A 361 14.37 -51.25 23.95
CA THR A 361 15.14 -52.17 24.80
C THR A 361 16.53 -52.43 24.18
N GLY A 362 17.60 -52.11 24.91
CA GLY A 362 19.00 -52.35 24.47
C GLY A 362 19.74 -51.14 23.86
N GLY A 363 19.13 -49.96 23.86
CA GLY A 363 19.67 -48.72 23.28
C GLY A 363 18.63 -48.08 22.35
N ILE A 364 18.43 -46.76 22.44
CA ILE A 364 17.45 -46.05 21.60
C ILE A 364 18.02 -45.96 20.19
N LYS A 365 17.39 -46.66 19.25
CA LYS A 365 17.76 -46.64 17.84
C LYS A 365 16.53 -46.79 16.96
N THR A 366 16.43 -45.96 15.94
CA THR A 366 15.29 -45.91 15.03
C THR A 366 15.71 -46.30 13.61
N TYR A 367 14.91 -47.17 12.98
CA TYR A 367 15.08 -47.62 11.60
C TYR A 367 13.87 -47.23 10.76
N ILE A 368 14.09 -46.73 9.55
CA ILE A 368 13.01 -46.66 8.55
C ILE A 368 12.93 -48.03 7.88
N THR A 369 11.82 -48.73 8.09
CA THR A 369 11.70 -50.16 7.75
C THR A 369 10.28 -50.54 7.36
N THR A 370 10.12 -51.76 6.82
CA THR A 370 8.83 -52.43 6.64
C THR A 370 8.41 -53.23 7.88
N VAL A 371 7.10 -53.29 8.14
CA VAL A 371 6.47 -54.20 9.12
C VAL A 371 5.16 -54.79 8.58
N GLY A 372 4.72 -55.90 9.14
CA GLY A 372 3.42 -56.50 8.84
C GLY A 372 2.28 -55.86 9.64
N PHE A 373 1.03 -56.20 9.30
CA PHE A 373 -0.17 -55.63 9.95
C PHE A 373 -0.13 -55.69 11.49
N GLY A 374 0.32 -56.80 12.08
CA GLY A 374 0.40 -56.95 13.54
C GLY A 374 1.44 -56.07 14.24
N ASN A 375 2.27 -55.36 13.48
CA ASN A 375 3.31 -54.46 13.97
C ASN A 375 3.11 -53.01 13.47
N ALA A 376 2.07 -52.72 12.69
CA ALA A 376 1.85 -51.40 12.08
C ALA A 376 1.70 -50.29 13.13
N ASP A 377 0.97 -50.54 14.23
CA ASP A 377 0.76 -49.58 15.32
C ASP A 377 2.04 -49.22 16.09
N LYS A 378 3.16 -49.92 15.84
CA LYS A 378 4.48 -49.63 16.45
C LYS A 378 5.32 -48.66 15.62
N LEU A 379 4.85 -48.29 14.43
CA LEU A 379 5.54 -47.32 13.57
C LEU A 379 5.18 -45.90 13.97
N SER A 380 6.18 -45.02 14.01
CA SER A 380 5.93 -43.60 13.84
C SER A 380 5.71 -43.34 12.34
N LEU A 381 4.60 -42.67 12.02
CA LEU A 381 4.15 -42.46 10.65
C LEU A 381 4.97 -41.36 9.94
N ALA A 382 4.91 -41.39 8.61
CA ALA A 382 5.59 -40.41 7.78
C ALA A 382 4.82 -39.09 7.83
N MET A 383 5.51 -37.97 7.93
CA MET A 383 4.92 -36.65 7.71
C MET A 383 5.65 -35.99 6.55
N THR A 384 4.91 -35.31 5.68
CA THR A 384 5.59 -34.42 4.73
C THR A 384 6.19 -33.28 5.54
N THR A 385 7.46 -32.97 5.28
CA THR A 385 8.01 -31.71 5.76
C THR A 385 7.48 -30.61 4.82
N SER A 386 6.25 -30.20 5.06
CA SER A 386 5.56 -29.23 4.20
C SER A 386 6.30 -27.88 4.17
N ASN A 387 5.98 -27.07 3.16
CA ASN A 387 6.00 -25.64 3.37
C ASN A 387 4.78 -25.33 4.25
N THR A 388 4.97 -24.78 5.45
CA THR A 388 3.83 -24.27 6.23
C THR A 388 3.13 -23.19 5.42
N TRP A 389 1.80 -23.25 5.31
CA TRP A 389 1.01 -22.17 4.70
C TRP A 389 1.31 -20.84 5.38
N ALA A 390 1.25 -19.75 4.63
CA ALA A 390 1.25 -18.41 5.20
C ALA A 390 0.00 -18.26 6.07
N ALA A 391 0.18 -17.96 7.35
CA ALA A 391 -0.91 -17.61 8.25
C ALA A 391 -1.23 -16.11 8.11
N ALA A 392 -2.42 -15.72 8.56
CA ALA A 392 -2.80 -14.31 8.60
C ALA A 392 -1.78 -13.45 9.37
N ALA A 393 -1.21 -14.00 10.45
CA ALA A 393 -0.18 -13.36 11.27
C ALA A 393 1.13 -13.04 10.52
N ASP A 394 1.41 -13.70 9.39
CA ASP A 394 2.63 -13.47 8.62
C ASP A 394 2.47 -12.33 7.58
N VAL A 395 1.23 -11.98 7.24
CA VAL A 395 0.89 -11.08 6.14
C VAL A 395 0.06 -9.87 6.61
N LEU A 396 -0.58 -9.93 7.77
CA LEU A 396 -1.36 -8.82 8.31
C LEU A 396 -0.60 -8.07 9.42
N LYS A 397 -0.95 -6.80 9.62
CA LYS A 397 -0.51 -6.00 10.77
C LYS A 397 -1.57 -6.02 11.86
N ALA A 398 -1.15 -5.71 13.09
CA ALA A 398 -2.08 -5.41 14.19
C ALA A 398 -2.72 -4.04 13.95
N ASP A 399 -4.04 -3.96 14.12
CA ASP A 399 -4.86 -2.72 14.11
C ASP A 399 -4.82 -1.82 12.85
N ASP A 400 -3.96 -2.12 11.88
CA ASP A 400 -3.69 -1.26 10.72
C ASP A 400 -3.53 -2.06 9.41
N ALA A 401 -3.57 -1.35 8.28
CA ALA A 401 -3.50 -1.94 6.95
C ALA A 401 -2.11 -2.52 6.65
N ALA A 402 -2.10 -3.75 6.18
CA ALA A 402 -0.93 -4.36 5.59
C ALA A 402 -0.84 -3.97 4.10
N ILE A 403 0.18 -3.18 3.77
CA ILE A 403 0.39 -2.62 2.43
C ILE A 403 1.75 -3.08 1.93
N TYR A 404 1.78 -3.60 0.70
CA TYR A 404 2.97 -4.21 0.12
C TYR A 404 3.22 -3.77 -1.31
N ASN A 405 4.50 -3.60 -1.65
CA ASN A 405 4.96 -3.81 -3.02
C ASN A 405 5.25 -5.31 -3.21
N ILE A 406 4.86 -5.87 -4.36
CA ILE A 406 4.98 -7.30 -4.65
C ILE A 406 5.95 -7.49 -5.80
N SER A 407 7.06 -8.20 -5.56
CA SER A 407 8.08 -8.50 -6.59
C SER A 407 8.33 -9.99 -6.73
N PHE A 408 8.74 -10.45 -7.91
CA PHE A 408 8.96 -11.87 -8.19
C PHE A 408 10.45 -12.26 -8.08
N LEU A 409 10.76 -13.29 -7.29
CA LEU A 409 12.11 -13.76 -6.97
C LEU A 409 12.51 -15.07 -7.67
N GLY A 410 11.83 -15.45 -8.76
CA GLY A 410 12.04 -16.71 -9.48
C GLY A 410 13.46 -16.97 -9.99
N THR A 411 13.62 -17.92 -10.92
CA THR A 411 14.96 -18.21 -11.45
C THR A 411 15.40 -17.14 -12.43
N LYS A 412 16.61 -16.60 -12.23
CA LYS A 412 17.22 -15.65 -13.17
C LYS A 412 17.31 -16.28 -14.57
N PRO A 413 16.83 -15.60 -15.63
CA PRO A 413 16.86 -16.11 -16.99
C PRO A 413 18.31 -16.30 -17.48
N ALA A 414 18.53 -17.33 -18.30
CA ALA A 414 19.86 -17.69 -18.80
C ALA A 414 20.40 -16.75 -19.89
N ASN A 415 19.53 -16.03 -20.60
CA ASN A 415 19.88 -15.11 -21.68
C ASN A 415 18.77 -14.06 -21.90
N THR A 416 19.04 -13.08 -22.77
CA THR A 416 18.15 -11.94 -23.06
C THR A 416 16.81 -12.37 -23.66
N THR A 417 16.79 -13.39 -24.51
CA THR A 417 15.54 -13.94 -25.09
C THR A 417 14.63 -14.52 -24.00
N ALA A 418 15.21 -15.29 -23.06
CA ALA A 418 14.46 -15.84 -21.92
C ALA A 418 14.05 -14.77 -20.90
N ALA A 419 14.77 -13.63 -20.85
CA ALA A 419 14.46 -12.53 -19.93
C ALA A 419 13.14 -11.82 -20.28
N ALA A 420 12.80 -11.73 -21.57
CA ALA A 420 11.56 -11.12 -22.03
C ALA A 420 10.31 -11.86 -21.53
N ALA A 421 10.38 -13.17 -21.26
CA ALA A 421 9.28 -13.97 -20.71
C ALA A 421 9.37 -14.20 -19.19
N SER A 422 10.45 -13.73 -18.54
CA SER A 422 10.70 -13.96 -17.12
C SER A 422 10.00 -12.92 -16.25
N LEU A 423 9.49 -13.37 -15.09
CA LEU A 423 8.98 -12.51 -14.02
C LEU A 423 10.09 -12.04 -13.07
N TYR A 424 11.27 -12.68 -13.13
CA TYR A 424 12.35 -12.45 -12.18
C TYR A 424 12.73 -10.96 -12.08
N GLY A 425 12.69 -10.43 -10.85
CA GLY A 425 13.06 -9.06 -10.53
C GLY A 425 12.00 -8.00 -10.87
N LYS A 426 10.83 -8.39 -11.37
CA LYS A 426 9.76 -7.47 -11.77
C LYS A 426 8.73 -7.28 -10.66
N TYR A 427 8.04 -6.15 -10.67
CA TYR A 427 6.97 -5.79 -9.74
C TYR A 427 5.60 -6.02 -10.35
N LEU A 428 4.65 -6.48 -9.53
CA LEU A 428 3.24 -6.59 -9.92
C LEU A 428 2.58 -5.20 -9.87
N ILE A 429 2.04 -4.77 -11.00
CA ILE A 429 1.30 -3.51 -11.14
C ILE A 429 -0.01 -3.73 -11.91
N PRO A 430 -1.10 -2.99 -11.63
CA PRO A 430 -2.23 -2.89 -12.53
C PRO A 430 -1.86 -2.14 -13.81
N THR A 431 -2.63 -2.37 -14.87
CA THR A 431 -2.54 -1.61 -16.12
C THR A 431 -3.85 -0.92 -16.43
N TYR A 432 -3.75 0.27 -17.03
CA TYR A 432 -4.87 0.94 -17.69
C TYR A 432 -5.11 0.26 -19.05
N GLY A 433 -6.34 0.26 -19.54
CA GLY A 433 -6.68 -0.43 -20.78
C GLY A 433 -8.04 0.00 -21.31
N ALA A 434 -8.30 -0.24 -22.59
CA ALA A 434 -9.44 0.38 -23.31
C ALA A 434 -10.85 0.01 -22.79
N ALA A 435 -11.01 -1.13 -22.09
CA ALA A 435 -12.33 -1.61 -21.63
C ALA A 435 -12.37 -2.04 -20.15
N ALA A 436 -11.21 -2.26 -19.53
CA ALA A 436 -11.07 -2.68 -18.14
C ALA A 436 -9.63 -2.47 -17.67
N PHE A 437 -9.44 -2.38 -16.35
CA PHE A 437 -8.12 -2.47 -15.75
C PHE A 437 -7.57 -3.89 -15.87
N GLY A 438 -6.27 -4.00 -16.17
CA GLY A 438 -5.52 -5.25 -16.22
C GLY A 438 -4.50 -5.37 -15.08
N ALA A 439 -3.63 -6.37 -15.21
CA ALA A 439 -2.45 -6.55 -14.36
C ALA A 439 -1.26 -7.01 -15.20
N ALA A 440 -0.08 -6.51 -14.89
CA ALA A 440 1.17 -6.83 -15.57
C ALA A 440 2.33 -6.90 -14.57
N VAL A 441 3.48 -7.36 -15.06
CA VAL A 441 4.76 -7.22 -14.34
C VAL A 441 5.68 -6.26 -15.05
N ALA A 442 6.20 -5.29 -14.32
CA ALA A 442 7.05 -4.22 -14.85
C ALA A 442 8.45 -4.28 -14.24
N ALA A 443 9.45 -3.85 -15.02
CA ALA A 443 10.82 -3.77 -14.53
C ALA A 443 10.92 -2.68 -13.44
N PRO A 444 11.91 -2.77 -12.52
CA PRO A 444 12.07 -1.77 -11.47
C PRO A 444 12.22 -0.32 -11.98
N GLU A 445 12.78 -0.12 -13.18
CA GLU A 445 12.93 1.21 -13.79
C GLU A 445 11.59 1.82 -14.27
N ASP A 446 10.58 0.98 -14.51
CA ASP A 446 9.25 1.39 -14.97
C ASP A 446 8.23 1.51 -13.82
N VAL A 447 8.70 1.46 -12.57
CA VAL A 447 7.82 1.40 -11.38
C VAL A 447 8.29 2.38 -10.31
N ASP A 448 7.44 3.37 -10.00
CA ASP A 448 7.56 4.13 -8.76
C ASP A 448 6.92 3.31 -7.62
N VAL A 449 7.75 2.69 -6.78
CA VAL A 449 7.30 1.86 -5.64
C VAL A 449 6.54 2.65 -4.57
N ASN A 450 6.70 3.98 -4.54
CA ASN A 450 5.98 4.88 -3.66
C ASN A 450 4.63 5.29 -4.23
N ALA A 451 4.39 5.06 -5.53
CA ALA A 451 3.09 5.33 -6.14
C ALA A 451 2.03 4.31 -5.69
N PRO A 452 0.78 4.74 -5.40
CA PRO A 452 -0.35 3.86 -5.09
C PRO A 452 -0.59 2.76 -6.12
N LEU A 453 -0.25 2.99 -7.40
CA LEU A 453 -0.34 2.00 -8.46
C LEU A 453 0.53 0.75 -8.19
N ALA A 454 1.69 0.90 -7.55
CA ALA A 454 2.60 -0.21 -7.24
C ALA A 454 2.30 -0.91 -5.90
N GLN A 455 1.24 -0.49 -5.20
CA GLN A 455 1.00 -0.85 -3.81
C GLN A 455 -0.34 -1.59 -3.64
N TRP A 456 -0.27 -2.68 -2.88
CA TRP A 456 -1.37 -3.62 -2.69
C TRP A 456 -1.72 -3.73 -1.21
N VAL A 457 -2.98 -3.51 -0.89
CA VAL A 457 -3.55 -3.65 0.46
C VAL A 457 -4.13 -5.05 0.58
N VAL A 458 -3.90 -5.72 1.70
CA VAL A 458 -4.62 -6.98 1.99
C VAL A 458 -6.05 -6.62 2.42
N SER A 459 -7.04 -6.91 1.57
CA SER A 459 -8.45 -6.55 1.79
C SER A 459 -9.23 -7.62 2.56
N ALA A 460 -8.88 -8.89 2.40
CA ALA A 460 -9.53 -10.00 3.07
C ALA A 460 -8.60 -11.21 3.24
N VAL A 461 -8.85 -12.02 4.26
CA VAL A 461 -8.24 -13.34 4.44
C VAL A 461 -9.35 -14.35 4.68
N SER A 462 -9.37 -15.44 3.92
CA SER A 462 -10.36 -16.52 4.05
C SER A 462 -9.65 -17.87 3.97
N GLY A 463 -9.50 -18.53 5.12
CA GLY A 463 -8.68 -19.72 5.25
C GLY A 463 -7.23 -19.45 4.84
N ARG A 464 -6.78 -20.04 3.73
CA ARG A 464 -5.42 -19.90 3.17
C ARG A 464 -5.32 -18.84 2.07
N ASN A 465 -6.44 -18.22 1.71
CA ASN A 465 -6.53 -17.26 0.62
C ASN A 465 -6.40 -15.83 1.15
N PHE A 466 -5.53 -15.05 0.53
CA PHE A 466 -5.31 -13.64 0.76
C PHE A 466 -5.83 -12.86 -0.44
N GLU A 467 -6.76 -11.95 -0.23
CA GLU A 467 -7.21 -11.00 -1.24
C GLU A 467 -6.37 -9.72 -1.12
N PHE A 468 -5.72 -9.35 -2.21
CA PHE A 468 -4.98 -8.10 -2.36
C PHE A 468 -5.78 -7.17 -3.26
N LYS A 469 -5.85 -5.89 -2.87
CA LYS A 469 -6.52 -4.82 -3.60
C LYS A 469 -5.55 -3.67 -3.85
N ASN A 470 -5.46 -3.23 -5.11
CA ASN A 470 -4.57 -2.13 -5.48
C ASN A 470 -5.04 -0.78 -4.94
N ARG A 471 -4.14 0.04 -4.37
CA ARG A 471 -4.48 1.35 -3.78
C ARG A 471 -4.95 2.40 -4.78
N GLU A 472 -4.59 2.27 -6.06
CA GLU A 472 -4.97 3.23 -7.11
C GLU A 472 -6.20 2.78 -7.90
N THR A 473 -6.20 1.56 -8.45
CA THR A 473 -7.19 1.13 -9.45
C THR A 473 -8.33 0.29 -8.87
N ASN A 474 -8.24 -0.11 -7.59
CA ASN A 474 -9.15 -1.04 -6.93
C ASN A 474 -9.20 -2.45 -7.55
N VAL A 475 -8.31 -2.80 -8.48
CA VAL A 475 -8.13 -4.16 -8.99
C VAL A 475 -7.80 -5.10 -7.83
N THR A 476 -8.44 -6.26 -7.82
CA THR A 476 -8.19 -7.30 -6.80
C THR A 476 -7.66 -8.58 -7.42
N PHE A 477 -6.78 -9.25 -6.68
CA PHE A 477 -6.43 -10.64 -6.93
C PHE A 477 -6.40 -11.41 -5.62
N THR A 478 -6.69 -12.70 -5.69
CA THR A 478 -6.68 -13.61 -4.54
C THR A 478 -5.57 -14.63 -4.76
N VAL A 479 -4.79 -14.89 -3.72
CA VAL A 479 -3.66 -15.83 -3.77
C VAL A 479 -3.65 -16.73 -2.54
N SER A 480 -3.24 -17.99 -2.70
CA SER A 480 -2.82 -18.83 -1.58
C SER A 480 -1.31 -19.04 -1.62
N MET A 481 -0.67 -18.98 -0.45
CA MET A 481 0.78 -18.84 -0.35
C MET A 481 1.38 -19.79 0.67
N TYR A 482 2.50 -20.39 0.31
CA TYR A 482 3.36 -21.17 1.20
C TYR A 482 4.49 -20.30 1.75
N LYS A 483 4.84 -20.46 3.02
CA LYS A 483 6.06 -19.85 3.58
C LYS A 483 7.28 -20.44 2.91
N THR A 484 8.31 -19.61 2.77
CA THR A 484 9.66 -20.05 2.46
C THR A 484 10.52 -20.03 3.72
N ASP A 485 11.81 -20.36 3.59
CA ASP A 485 12.81 -20.22 4.65
C ASP A 485 13.16 -18.75 4.97
N LYS A 486 12.64 -17.79 4.19
CA LYS A 486 12.91 -16.36 4.35
C LYS A 486 11.64 -15.57 4.67
N ALA A 487 11.75 -14.68 5.66
CA ALA A 487 10.66 -13.81 6.05
C ALA A 487 10.26 -12.85 4.90
N GLY A 488 8.95 -12.72 4.67
CA GLY A 488 8.40 -11.89 3.60
C GLY A 488 8.49 -12.49 2.20
N GLU A 489 9.10 -13.67 2.04
CA GLU A 489 9.14 -14.43 0.78
C GLU A 489 8.17 -15.62 0.84
N TYR A 490 7.33 -15.73 -0.20
CA TYR A 490 6.25 -16.70 -0.26
C TYR A 490 6.19 -17.36 -1.63
N ALA A 491 5.90 -18.66 -1.67
CA ALA A 491 5.65 -19.38 -2.91
C ALA A 491 4.15 -19.43 -3.19
N ILE A 492 3.74 -19.00 -4.37
CA ILE A 492 2.33 -18.98 -4.80
C ILE A 492 1.86 -20.41 -5.08
N SER A 493 0.72 -20.80 -4.52
CA SER A 493 0.06 -22.08 -4.76
C SER A 493 -1.08 -21.95 -5.78
N THR A 494 -1.98 -21.00 -5.55
CA THR A 494 -3.06 -20.65 -6.48
C THR A 494 -3.17 -19.13 -6.55
N ALA A 495 -3.60 -18.61 -7.69
CA ALA A 495 -3.90 -17.19 -7.84
C ALA A 495 -5.10 -17.01 -8.80
N ALA A 496 -5.91 -15.98 -8.56
CA ALA A 496 -7.09 -15.62 -9.36
C ALA A 496 -7.31 -14.10 -9.36
N LEU A 497 -7.62 -13.51 -10.52
CA LEU A 497 -8.02 -12.09 -10.67
C LEU A 497 -9.55 -12.02 -10.66
N SER A 498 -10.10 -10.95 -10.10
CA SER A 498 -11.55 -10.77 -9.99
C SER A 498 -12.29 -10.55 -11.32
N THR A 499 -11.60 -10.19 -12.40
CA THR A 499 -12.24 -9.81 -13.68
C THR A 499 -12.29 -10.89 -14.75
N GLY A 500 -11.73 -12.09 -14.53
CA GLY A 500 -11.92 -13.28 -15.39
C GLY A 500 -11.61 -13.12 -16.89
N THR A 501 -11.10 -11.97 -17.33
CA THR A 501 -10.88 -11.61 -18.73
C THR A 501 -9.43 -11.17 -18.86
N ALA A 502 -8.71 -11.81 -19.77
CA ALA A 502 -7.35 -11.42 -20.14
C ALA A 502 -7.35 -9.97 -20.64
N VAL A 503 -6.50 -9.12 -20.06
CA VAL A 503 -6.31 -7.75 -20.54
C VAL A 503 -4.99 -7.71 -21.31
N THR A 504 -5.12 -7.42 -22.61
CA THR A 504 -4.04 -7.09 -23.55
C THR A 504 -3.76 -5.59 -23.46
N GLY A 505 -2.56 -5.17 -23.07
CA GLY A 505 -2.22 -3.74 -22.97
C GLY A 505 -0.79 -3.48 -22.51
N ILE A 506 0.01 -2.91 -23.40
CA ILE A 506 1.47 -2.83 -23.41
C ILE A 506 2.00 -1.79 -22.40
N VAL A 507 2.95 -2.18 -21.53
CA VAL A 507 4.07 -1.29 -21.15
C VAL A 507 5.28 -1.76 -21.96
N ALA A 508 6.03 -0.84 -22.56
CA ALA A 508 7.23 -1.19 -23.33
C ALA A 508 8.25 -1.86 -22.39
N GLY A 509 8.40 -3.19 -22.46
CA GLY A 509 9.27 -3.97 -21.56
C GLY A 509 8.56 -4.90 -20.58
N SER A 510 7.22 -4.84 -20.46
CA SER A 510 6.42 -5.74 -19.61
C SER A 510 6.05 -7.05 -20.34
N VAL A 511 5.91 -8.14 -19.58
CA VAL A 511 5.37 -9.41 -20.09
C VAL A 511 3.86 -9.43 -19.86
N ASP A 512 3.08 -9.65 -20.91
CA ASP A 512 1.63 -9.88 -20.79
C ASP A 512 1.37 -11.14 -19.95
N LEU A 513 0.59 -11.00 -18.88
CA LEU A 513 0.19 -12.10 -17.99
C LEU A 513 -1.28 -12.41 -18.19
N THR A 514 -1.63 -12.87 -19.40
CA THR A 514 -3.00 -13.24 -19.77
C THR A 514 -3.51 -14.49 -19.06
N ASP A 515 -2.66 -15.20 -18.30
CA ASP A 515 -3.02 -16.42 -17.59
C ASP A 515 -2.30 -16.54 -16.23
N ILE A 516 -3.02 -16.18 -15.16
CA ILE A 516 -2.53 -16.26 -13.77
C ILE A 516 -2.16 -17.69 -13.37
N SER A 517 -2.62 -18.71 -14.11
CA SER A 517 -2.20 -20.10 -13.89
C SER A 517 -0.68 -20.28 -13.94
N ASN A 518 0.05 -19.41 -14.66
CA ASN A 518 1.51 -19.41 -14.74
C ASN A 518 2.22 -18.81 -13.50
N TRP A 519 1.48 -18.21 -12.57
CA TRP A 519 2.04 -17.71 -11.30
C TRP A 519 2.21 -18.83 -10.28
N LYS A 520 1.55 -19.97 -10.52
CA LYS A 520 1.69 -21.15 -9.69
C LYS A 520 3.18 -21.49 -9.56
N TYR A 521 3.62 -21.62 -8.30
CA TYR A 521 4.99 -21.93 -7.88
C TYR A 521 6.03 -20.81 -8.03
N GLN A 522 5.62 -19.60 -8.42
CA GLN A 522 6.51 -18.44 -8.37
C GLN A 522 6.75 -18.02 -6.93
N ILE A 523 7.97 -17.60 -6.62
CA ILE A 523 8.31 -16.98 -5.34
C ILE A 523 8.09 -15.48 -5.48
N VAL A 524 7.32 -14.90 -4.57
CA VAL A 524 7.11 -13.47 -4.44
C VAL A 524 7.68 -12.95 -3.13
N LYS A 525 8.14 -11.71 -3.15
CA LYS A 525 8.52 -10.94 -1.97
C LYS A 525 7.49 -9.86 -1.71
N LEU A 526 6.88 -9.91 -0.53
CA LEU A 526 6.03 -8.87 0.00
C LEU A 526 6.91 -7.87 0.75
N THR A 527 7.11 -6.69 0.18
CA THR A 527 7.89 -5.61 0.81
C THR A 527 6.94 -4.61 1.45
N PRO A 528 6.88 -4.50 2.80
CA PRO A 528 5.98 -3.58 3.46
C PRO A 528 6.29 -2.13 3.06
N THR A 529 5.25 -1.31 2.90
CA THR A 529 5.39 0.13 2.66
C THR A 529 4.32 0.93 3.41
N THR A 530 4.61 2.19 3.68
CA THR A 530 3.70 3.18 4.29
C THR A 530 3.66 4.48 3.49
N GLU A 531 4.63 4.71 2.62
CA GLU A 531 4.71 5.90 1.77
C GLU A 531 3.66 5.83 0.64
N SER A 532 3.22 6.99 0.17
CA SER A 532 2.17 7.09 -0.84
C SER A 532 2.28 8.41 -1.60
N GLU A 533 2.86 8.37 -2.78
CA GLU A 533 3.07 9.52 -3.67
C GLU A 533 2.44 9.26 -5.04
N GLY A 534 1.13 9.41 -5.15
CA GLY A 534 0.41 9.22 -6.43
C GLY A 534 0.03 10.50 -7.15
N PHE A 535 -0.16 11.57 -6.39
CA PHE A 535 -0.68 12.84 -6.86
C PHE A 535 0.14 14.00 -6.31
N LEU A 536 0.17 15.11 -7.04
CA LEU A 536 0.80 16.35 -6.59
C LEU A 536 0.18 16.83 -5.28
N ALA A 537 1.02 17.01 -4.27
CA ALA A 537 0.67 17.58 -2.99
C ALA A 537 1.52 18.83 -2.76
N LEU A 538 0.91 20.01 -2.95
CA LEU A 538 1.57 21.29 -2.74
C LEU A 538 1.52 21.70 -1.26
N THR A 539 2.63 22.25 -0.78
CA THR A 539 2.72 22.90 0.54
C THR A 539 2.06 24.29 0.49
N ASP A 540 1.73 24.85 1.65
CA ASP A 540 1.15 26.20 1.73
C ASP A 540 2.09 27.27 1.12
N ALA A 541 3.41 27.08 1.23
CA ALA A 541 4.40 27.94 0.59
C ALA A 541 4.41 27.82 -0.94
N GLN A 542 4.18 26.62 -1.49
CA GLN A 542 4.08 26.44 -2.95
C GLN A 542 2.76 26.99 -3.50
N LEU A 543 1.68 26.99 -2.71
CA LEU A 543 0.39 27.57 -3.12
C LEU A 543 0.44 29.09 -3.30
N SER A 544 1.38 29.79 -2.63
CA SER A 544 1.59 31.22 -2.79
C SER A 544 2.60 31.59 -3.89
N GLN A 545 3.21 30.61 -4.57
CA GLN A 545 4.20 30.86 -5.62
C GLN A 545 3.56 30.88 -7.01
N GLN A 546 4.05 31.78 -7.87
CA GLN A 546 3.76 31.73 -9.29
C GLN A 546 4.46 30.52 -9.90
N THR A 547 3.74 29.83 -10.78
CA THR A 547 4.14 28.54 -11.31
C THR A 547 3.96 28.54 -12.81
N GLU A 548 4.95 28.01 -13.51
CA GLU A 548 4.84 27.72 -14.93
C GLU A 548 4.46 26.25 -15.14
N LEU A 549 3.50 26.00 -16.04
CA LEU A 549 3.17 24.65 -16.50
C LEU A 549 3.89 24.36 -17.81
N VAL A 550 4.84 23.42 -17.77
CA VAL A 550 5.64 23.02 -18.93
C VAL A 550 5.13 21.68 -19.44
N PHE A 551 4.65 21.65 -20.68
CA PHE A 551 4.16 20.45 -21.34
C PHE A 551 5.31 19.82 -22.12
N ASN A 552 5.85 18.71 -21.61
CA ASN A 552 6.98 17.98 -22.16
C ASN A 552 6.51 16.84 -23.07
N GLY A 553 7.30 16.59 -24.10
CA GLY A 553 7.11 15.46 -25.01
C GLY A 553 7.45 15.84 -26.45
N THR A 554 7.35 14.89 -27.36
CA THR A 554 7.63 15.12 -28.79
C THR A 554 6.37 14.90 -29.61
N GLY A 555 6.08 15.87 -30.48
CA GLY A 555 5.04 15.77 -31.50
C GLY A 555 5.61 15.56 -32.91
N SER A 556 4.79 15.79 -33.93
CA SER A 556 5.25 15.93 -35.33
C SER A 556 6.14 17.18 -35.57
N VAL A 557 6.26 18.06 -34.58
CA VAL A 557 7.08 19.28 -34.58
C VAL A 557 8.25 19.14 -33.59
N THR A 558 9.46 19.55 -34.01
CA THR A 558 10.77 19.30 -33.35
C THR A 558 11.06 20.15 -32.10
N VAL A 559 10.06 20.51 -31.31
CA VAL A 559 10.25 21.27 -30.06
C VAL A 559 10.00 20.36 -28.86
N GLU A 560 10.81 20.48 -27.81
CA GLU A 560 10.78 19.56 -26.65
C GLU A 560 9.79 20.01 -25.55
N LYS A 561 9.45 21.30 -25.53
CA LYS A 561 8.65 21.94 -24.49
C LYS A 561 7.63 22.89 -25.09
N LEU A 562 6.40 22.83 -24.58
CA LEU A 562 5.34 23.78 -24.87
C LEU A 562 4.80 24.42 -23.59
N TYR A 563 4.27 25.62 -23.73
CA TYR A 563 3.72 26.45 -22.67
C TYR A 563 2.30 26.87 -23.02
N MET A 564 1.52 27.25 -22.01
CA MET A 564 0.17 27.81 -22.20
C MET A 564 0.26 29.32 -22.39
N ALA A 565 -0.37 29.86 -23.44
CA ALA A 565 -0.47 31.29 -23.66
C ALA A 565 -1.90 31.75 -23.98
N TYR A 566 -2.18 33.02 -23.72
CA TYR A 566 -3.44 33.66 -24.08
C TYR A 566 -3.36 34.36 -25.44
N LYS A 567 -4.32 34.12 -26.33
CA LYS A 567 -4.39 34.79 -27.65
C LYS A 567 -5.40 35.94 -27.61
N GLY A 568 -4.93 37.19 -27.62
CA GLY A 568 -5.71 38.41 -27.35
C GLY A 568 -6.98 38.71 -28.16
N THR A 569 -7.38 37.90 -29.15
CA THR A 569 -8.64 38.05 -29.89
C THR A 569 -9.66 36.94 -29.61
N SER A 570 -9.34 35.96 -28.76
CA SER A 570 -10.28 34.91 -28.36
C SER A 570 -9.95 34.38 -26.95
N PRO A 571 -10.95 33.97 -26.14
CA PRO A 571 -10.75 33.60 -24.74
C PRO A 571 -10.04 32.27 -24.50
N TYR A 572 -9.20 31.81 -25.43
CA TYR A 572 -8.64 30.46 -25.46
C TYR A 572 -7.17 30.40 -25.07
N PHE A 573 -6.82 29.36 -24.30
CA PHE A 573 -5.42 28.97 -24.08
C PHE A 573 -4.91 28.20 -25.31
N VAL A 574 -3.71 28.55 -25.77
CA VAL A 574 -3.05 27.91 -26.91
C VAL A 574 -1.65 27.43 -26.53
N PRO A 575 -1.20 26.29 -27.06
CA PRO A 575 0.16 25.81 -26.88
C PRO A 575 1.14 26.67 -27.70
N ILE A 576 2.23 27.10 -27.08
CA ILE A 576 3.30 27.86 -27.73
C ILE A 576 4.67 27.34 -27.30
N ASN A 577 5.72 27.62 -28.06
CA ASN A 577 7.08 27.19 -27.77
C ASN A 577 7.98 28.31 -27.20
N ASN A 578 7.42 29.50 -26.95
CA ASN A 578 8.17 30.63 -26.40
C ASN A 578 7.75 30.88 -24.94
N PRO A 579 8.63 30.60 -23.95
CA PRO A 579 8.31 30.77 -22.53
C PRO A 579 7.98 32.23 -22.17
N ALA A 580 8.46 33.23 -22.93
CA ALA A 580 8.21 34.65 -22.64
C ALA A 580 6.73 35.05 -22.71
N TYR A 581 5.89 34.24 -23.37
CA TYR A 581 4.44 34.47 -23.46
C TYR A 581 3.63 33.46 -22.64
N SER A 582 4.30 32.66 -21.81
CA SER A 582 3.68 31.68 -20.93
C SER A 582 2.82 32.34 -19.86
N VAL A 583 1.67 31.75 -19.58
CA VAL A 583 0.80 32.15 -18.47
C VAL A 583 1.42 31.69 -17.17
N GLN A 584 1.56 32.64 -16.25
CA GLN A 584 1.97 32.36 -14.87
C GLN A 584 0.74 32.01 -14.04
N TRP A 585 0.76 30.81 -13.47
CA TRP A 585 -0.34 30.23 -12.73
C TRP A 585 -0.11 30.33 -11.23
N MET A 586 -1.20 30.57 -10.50
CA MET A 586 -1.32 30.37 -9.07
C MET A 586 -2.23 29.17 -8.83
N PHE A 587 -1.94 28.40 -7.78
CA PHE A 587 -2.72 27.23 -7.39
C PHE A 587 -3.61 27.54 -6.20
N GLU A 588 -4.90 27.21 -6.30
CA GLU A 588 -5.83 27.23 -5.18
C GLU A 588 -6.32 25.81 -4.89
N LYS A 589 -6.12 25.34 -3.65
CA LYS A 589 -6.56 23.99 -3.26
C LYS A 589 -8.08 23.87 -3.33
N ALA A 590 -8.56 22.77 -3.93
CA ALA A 590 -9.97 22.50 -4.12
C ALA A 590 -10.39 21.14 -3.53
N GLU A 591 -11.54 20.61 -3.94
CA GLU A 591 -12.11 19.39 -3.39
C GLU A 591 -11.15 18.20 -3.58
N SER A 592 -10.90 17.45 -2.51
CA SER A 592 -10.08 16.23 -2.59
C SER A 592 -10.96 15.01 -2.78
N VAL A 593 -10.54 14.10 -3.66
CA VAL A 593 -11.20 12.84 -3.95
C VAL A 593 -10.47 11.73 -3.23
N LYS A 594 -11.20 10.91 -2.47
CA LYS A 594 -10.61 9.89 -1.58
C LYS A 594 -10.89 8.49 -2.14
N ASN A 595 -9.87 7.65 -2.24
CA ASN A 595 -10.09 6.22 -2.42
C ASN A 595 -10.31 5.58 -1.06
N LYS A 596 -11.49 5.00 -0.85
CA LYS A 596 -11.82 4.23 0.34
C LYS A 596 -11.90 2.76 0.02
N MET A 597 -11.31 1.94 0.87
CA MET A 597 -11.45 0.49 0.78
C MET A 597 -11.38 -0.18 2.14
N LYS A 598 -11.89 -1.41 2.19
CA LYS A 598 -11.70 -2.30 3.33
C LYS A 598 -10.33 -2.93 3.29
N TYR A 599 -9.68 -2.94 4.44
CA TYR A 599 -8.45 -3.70 4.68
C TYR A 599 -8.68 -4.72 5.79
N ALA A 600 -7.95 -5.83 5.73
CA ALA A 600 -7.89 -6.83 6.78
C ALA A 600 -6.77 -6.50 7.78
N TYR A 601 -7.01 -6.75 9.06
CA TYR A 601 -6.03 -6.57 10.15
C TYR A 601 -6.23 -7.61 11.24
N LEU A 602 -5.24 -7.74 12.11
CA LEU A 602 -5.29 -8.61 13.29
C LEU A 602 -5.80 -7.83 14.50
N ASP A 603 -6.83 -8.36 15.13
CA ASP A 603 -7.23 -8.02 16.50
C ASP A 603 -6.96 -9.24 17.39
N GLY A 604 -5.78 -9.24 18.03
CA GLY A 604 -5.22 -10.44 18.64
C GLY A 604 -4.89 -11.50 17.59
N THR A 605 -5.58 -12.64 17.63
CA THR A 605 -5.46 -13.73 16.63
C THR A 605 -6.53 -13.69 15.56
N ASP A 606 -7.55 -12.85 15.72
CA ASP A 606 -8.71 -12.80 14.83
C ASP A 606 -8.46 -11.84 13.66
N VAL A 607 -8.87 -12.25 12.46
CA VAL A 607 -8.86 -11.37 11.29
C VAL A 607 -10.14 -10.54 11.28
N LYS A 608 -10.00 -9.22 11.30
CA LYS A 608 -11.09 -8.25 11.16
C LYS A 608 -10.90 -7.38 9.92
N GLN A 609 -11.95 -6.66 9.54
CA GLN A 609 -11.92 -5.70 8.45
C GLN A 609 -12.35 -4.31 8.93
N LYS A 610 -11.76 -3.27 8.33
CA LYS A 610 -12.10 -1.87 8.58
C LYS A 610 -11.98 -1.04 7.32
N ASP A 611 -12.85 -0.05 7.15
CA ASP A 611 -12.77 0.92 6.07
C ASP A 611 -11.64 1.93 6.36
N SER A 612 -10.81 2.18 5.36
CA SER A 612 -9.77 3.22 5.41
C SER A 612 -9.76 4.05 4.13
N VAL A 613 -9.31 5.29 4.27
CA VAL A 613 -8.87 6.11 3.15
C VAL A 613 -7.45 5.68 2.81
N VAL A 614 -7.28 5.03 1.66
CA VAL A 614 -5.97 4.49 1.25
C VAL A 614 -5.28 5.34 0.20
N ASN A 615 -5.98 6.30 -0.41
CA ASN A 615 -5.38 7.26 -1.33
C ASN A 615 -6.19 8.56 -1.32
N VAL A 616 -5.54 9.69 -1.53
CA VAL A 616 -6.19 11.00 -1.64
C VAL A 616 -5.63 11.71 -2.86
N ALA A 617 -6.51 12.04 -3.80
CA ALA A 617 -6.19 12.90 -4.92
C ALA A 617 -6.70 14.31 -4.61
N THR A 618 -5.78 15.25 -4.38
CA THR A 618 -6.13 16.66 -4.20
C THR A 618 -6.26 17.31 -5.57
N SER A 619 -7.36 18.04 -5.79
CA SER A 619 -7.50 18.90 -6.95
C SER A 619 -7.05 20.33 -6.65
N TYR A 620 -6.71 21.03 -7.71
CA TYR A 620 -6.38 22.45 -7.69
C TYR A 620 -7.22 23.20 -8.71
N LEU A 621 -7.50 24.46 -8.42
CA LEU A 621 -7.92 25.44 -9.41
C LEU A 621 -6.67 26.23 -9.79
N LEU A 622 -6.46 26.42 -11.08
CA LEU A 622 -5.39 27.26 -11.59
C LEU A 622 -5.96 28.64 -11.90
N TYR A 623 -5.28 29.71 -11.50
CA TYR A 623 -5.66 31.07 -11.89
C TYR A 623 -4.46 31.95 -12.20
N ASN A 624 -4.62 32.92 -13.09
CA ASN A 624 -3.68 34.01 -13.30
C ASN A 624 -4.29 35.32 -12.78
N LEU A 625 -3.44 36.22 -12.28
CA LEU A 625 -3.83 37.57 -11.89
C LEU A 625 -3.77 38.48 -13.11
N LYS A 626 -4.80 39.30 -13.30
CA LYS A 626 -4.76 40.42 -14.24
C LYS A 626 -4.15 41.66 -13.57
N ASN A 627 -3.86 42.68 -14.37
CA ASN A 627 -3.32 43.96 -13.88
C ASN A 627 -4.25 44.66 -12.86
N ASP A 628 -5.55 44.34 -12.86
CA ASP A 628 -6.54 44.85 -11.89
C ASP A 628 -6.69 43.96 -10.64
N ASN A 629 -5.75 43.03 -10.43
CA ASN A 629 -5.77 41.99 -9.39
C ASN A 629 -6.98 41.03 -9.45
N SER A 630 -7.80 41.06 -10.52
CA SER A 630 -8.86 40.08 -10.69
C SER A 630 -8.27 38.71 -11.08
N LYS A 631 -8.85 37.65 -10.49
CA LYS A 631 -8.49 36.27 -10.81
C LYS A 631 -9.17 35.84 -12.12
N GLN A 632 -8.39 35.28 -13.03
CA GLN A 632 -8.86 34.56 -14.20
C GLN A 632 -8.52 33.08 -14.03
N TYR A 633 -9.54 32.22 -13.94
CA TYR A 633 -9.36 30.81 -13.68
C TYR A 633 -9.24 29.99 -14.96
N PHE A 634 -8.57 28.86 -14.86
CA PHE A 634 -8.47 27.86 -15.90
C PHE A 634 -9.79 27.09 -16.10
N GLY A 635 -10.23 27.01 -17.35
CA GLY A 635 -11.43 26.28 -17.79
C GLY A 635 -12.75 26.98 -17.48
N GLY A 636 -13.84 26.62 -18.18
CA GLY A 636 -15.18 27.22 -18.01
C GLY A 636 -16.32 26.35 -18.56
N VAL A 637 -17.56 26.58 -18.11
CA VAL A 637 -18.77 25.74 -18.33
C VAL A 637 -19.21 25.51 -19.79
N THR A 638 -18.66 26.21 -20.79
CA THR A 638 -19.11 26.09 -22.20
C THR A 638 -18.09 25.48 -23.16
N SER A 639 -16.82 25.33 -22.76
CA SER A 639 -15.76 24.67 -23.55
C SER A 639 -14.45 24.59 -22.75
N ASP A 640 -13.70 23.49 -22.87
CA ASP A 640 -12.46 23.21 -22.10
C ASP A 640 -11.34 24.23 -22.32
N TYR A 641 -11.46 25.07 -23.35
CA TYR A 641 -10.43 26.03 -23.73
C TYR A 641 -10.65 27.44 -23.18
N LYS A 642 -11.80 27.75 -22.54
CA LYS A 642 -12.12 29.12 -22.10
C LYS A 642 -11.71 29.38 -20.66
N ALA A 643 -11.22 30.57 -20.37
CA ALA A 643 -11.02 31.01 -18.99
C ALA A 643 -12.36 31.30 -18.26
N ALA A 644 -12.45 30.95 -16.98
CA ALA A 644 -13.57 31.31 -16.11
C ALA A 644 -13.27 32.58 -15.31
N THR A 645 -14.31 33.38 -15.09
CA THR A 645 -14.25 34.57 -14.23
C THR A 645 -14.69 34.28 -12.79
N ALA A 646 -15.39 33.17 -12.56
CA ALA A 646 -15.86 32.74 -11.25
C ALA A 646 -15.22 31.40 -10.86
N LYS A 647 -14.85 31.27 -9.58
CA LYS A 647 -14.26 30.05 -9.01
C LYS A 647 -15.13 28.81 -9.21
N ASP A 648 -16.45 28.98 -9.18
CA ASP A 648 -17.40 27.87 -9.29
C ASP A 648 -17.49 27.29 -10.71
N ASP A 649 -17.14 28.07 -11.72
CA ASP A 649 -17.12 27.64 -13.12
C ASP A 649 -15.76 27.06 -13.55
N ALA A 650 -14.73 27.17 -12.69
CA ALA A 650 -13.38 26.70 -12.96
C ALA A 650 -13.28 25.16 -12.90
N LYS A 651 -12.41 24.59 -13.73
CA LYS A 651 -12.15 23.15 -13.73
C LYS A 651 -11.26 22.74 -12.56
N ARG A 652 -11.50 21.54 -12.01
CA ARG A 652 -10.64 20.93 -11.00
C ARG A 652 -9.61 20.08 -11.70
N VAL A 653 -8.34 20.44 -11.57
CA VAL A 653 -7.24 19.68 -12.16
C VAL A 653 -6.55 18.85 -11.09
N PHE A 654 -6.21 17.62 -11.47
CA PHE A 654 -5.46 16.65 -10.68
C PHE A 654 -4.19 16.32 -11.43
N PHE A 655 -3.07 16.25 -10.71
CA PHE A 655 -1.77 15.95 -11.31
C PHE A 655 -1.33 14.57 -10.80
N LYS A 656 -1.50 13.55 -11.62
CA LYS A 656 -1.07 12.18 -11.31
C LYS A 656 0.41 12.03 -11.66
N LYS A 657 1.24 11.62 -10.71
CA LYS A 657 2.69 11.47 -10.91
C LYS A 657 2.99 10.32 -11.89
N ASN A 658 3.91 10.57 -12.82
CA ASN A 658 4.51 9.59 -13.72
C ASN A 658 5.82 9.06 -13.11
N VAL A 659 6.32 7.94 -13.63
CA VAL A 659 7.55 7.30 -13.13
C VAL A 659 8.79 8.20 -13.27
N ASP A 660 8.82 9.03 -14.30
CA ASP A 660 9.90 9.99 -14.56
C ASP A 660 9.83 11.27 -13.69
N GLY A 661 8.84 11.37 -12.80
CA GLY A 661 8.60 12.52 -11.93
C GLY A 661 7.77 13.65 -12.54
N THR A 662 7.41 13.57 -13.82
CA THR A 662 6.42 14.47 -14.44
C THR A 662 4.99 14.11 -14.00
N TYR A 663 3.99 14.85 -14.47
CA TYR A 663 2.59 14.61 -14.13
C TYR A 663 1.70 14.45 -15.36
N ALA A 664 0.76 13.50 -15.32
CA ALA A 664 -0.42 13.51 -16.17
C ALA A 664 -1.48 14.43 -15.54
N MET A 665 -1.87 15.49 -16.24
CA MET A 665 -2.94 16.39 -15.79
C MET A 665 -4.31 15.84 -16.20
N ILE A 666 -5.20 15.65 -15.23
CA ILE A 666 -6.56 15.11 -15.39
C ILE A 666 -7.55 16.19 -14.92
N GLU A 667 -8.68 16.36 -15.59
CA GLU A 667 -9.72 17.31 -15.17
C GLU A 667 -11.03 16.63 -14.77
N LEU A 668 -11.72 17.18 -13.77
CA LEU A 668 -13.13 16.88 -13.49
C LEU A 668 -13.94 18.17 -13.34
N GLY A 669 -15.21 18.11 -13.76
CA GLY A 669 -16.17 19.17 -13.46
C GLY A 669 -16.56 19.16 -11.99
N LYS A 670 -16.87 20.35 -11.44
CA LYS A 670 -17.40 20.47 -10.07
C LYS A 670 -18.63 19.59 -9.84
N THR A 671 -19.50 19.47 -10.85
CA THR A 671 -20.72 18.66 -10.81
C THR A 671 -20.46 17.16 -10.74
N ASP A 672 -19.29 16.70 -11.19
CA ASP A 672 -18.90 15.29 -11.15
C ASP A 672 -18.39 14.90 -9.75
N ILE A 673 -18.05 15.89 -8.92
CA ILE A 673 -17.61 15.69 -7.54
C ILE A 673 -18.82 15.88 -6.61
N THR A 674 -19.44 14.78 -6.21
CA THR A 674 -20.59 14.78 -5.31
C THR A 674 -20.15 14.70 -3.85
N ALA A 675 -20.58 15.64 -3.01
CA ALA A 675 -20.26 15.65 -1.59
C ALA A 675 -20.72 14.35 -0.88
N GLY A 676 -19.81 13.72 -0.14
CA GLY A 676 -20.09 12.51 0.64
C GLY A 676 -20.08 11.20 -0.13
N ASN A 677 -19.75 11.20 -1.44
CA ASN A 677 -19.72 10.00 -2.27
C ASN A 677 -18.31 9.69 -2.82
N ASP A 678 -17.38 9.36 -1.92
CA ASP A 678 -15.96 9.15 -2.23
C ASP A 678 -15.73 8.08 -3.31
N GLU A 679 -16.50 6.98 -3.30
CA GLU A 679 -16.37 5.87 -4.24
C GLU A 679 -16.71 6.29 -5.69
N VAL A 680 -17.83 7.00 -5.87
CA VAL A 680 -18.23 7.51 -7.19
C VAL A 680 -17.27 8.58 -7.68
N ASN A 681 -16.86 9.50 -6.80
CA ASN A 681 -15.92 10.56 -7.19
C ASN A 681 -14.57 9.97 -7.61
N TYR A 682 -14.05 8.99 -6.86
CA TYR A 682 -12.75 8.40 -7.15
C TYR A 682 -12.78 7.50 -8.39
N SER A 683 -13.85 6.74 -8.61
CA SER A 683 -14.03 5.98 -9.87
C SER A 683 -14.30 6.87 -11.09
N GLY A 684 -14.84 8.08 -10.89
CA GLY A 684 -14.93 9.10 -11.94
C GLY A 684 -13.56 9.66 -12.33
N LEU A 685 -12.65 9.83 -11.36
CA LEU A 685 -11.29 10.31 -11.57
C LEU A 685 -10.36 9.22 -12.13
N ILE A 686 -10.37 8.03 -11.52
CA ILE A 686 -9.54 6.89 -11.89
C ILE A 686 -10.43 5.78 -12.45
N LYS A 687 -10.45 5.69 -13.78
CA LYS A 687 -11.12 4.66 -14.58
C LYS A 687 -10.16 4.12 -15.64
N TYR A 688 -10.48 2.96 -16.20
CA TYR A 688 -9.59 2.25 -17.14
C TYR A 688 -9.27 3.07 -18.40
N ASP A 689 -10.21 3.92 -18.82
CA ASP A 689 -10.17 4.86 -19.94
C ASP A 689 -10.13 6.32 -19.45
N ALA A 690 -9.47 6.56 -18.31
CA ALA A 690 -9.28 7.92 -17.82
C ALA A 690 -8.42 8.71 -18.80
N ASN A 691 -8.87 9.90 -19.16
CA ASN A 691 -8.16 10.77 -20.08
C ASN A 691 -7.18 11.68 -19.34
N LYS A 692 -6.11 12.05 -20.03
CA LYS A 692 -5.16 13.07 -19.62
C LYS A 692 -5.09 14.17 -20.66
N TRP A 693 -4.69 15.35 -20.22
CA TRP A 693 -4.42 16.46 -21.11
C TRP A 693 -3.20 16.21 -21.99
N SER A 694 -3.32 16.56 -23.25
CA SER A 694 -2.27 16.48 -24.26
C SER A 694 -2.38 17.66 -25.24
N VAL A 695 -1.48 17.74 -26.22
CA VAL A 695 -1.57 18.71 -27.31
C VAL A 695 -1.84 18.00 -28.62
N ASN A 696 -2.93 18.37 -29.30
CA ASN A 696 -3.14 17.99 -30.68
C ASN A 696 -2.18 18.80 -31.58
N THR A 697 -1.14 18.15 -32.08
CA THR A 697 -0.07 18.81 -32.85
C THR A 697 -0.49 19.19 -34.26
N THR A 698 -1.62 18.69 -34.75
CA THR A 698 -2.16 19.04 -36.08
C THR A 698 -2.93 20.35 -36.02
N THR A 699 -3.73 20.55 -34.98
CA THR A 699 -4.57 21.74 -34.79
C THR A 699 -3.95 22.78 -33.84
N ALA A 700 -2.85 22.45 -33.16
CA ALA A 700 -2.18 23.28 -32.17
C ALA A 700 -3.13 23.78 -31.06
N VAL A 701 -3.88 22.83 -30.48
CA VAL A 701 -4.77 23.07 -29.34
C VAL A 701 -4.51 22.01 -28.27
N PHE A 702 -4.79 22.35 -27.02
CA PHE A 702 -4.88 21.35 -25.96
C PHE A 702 -6.02 20.37 -26.26
N ASP A 703 -5.95 19.16 -25.73
CA ASP A 703 -6.96 18.12 -25.93
C ASP A 703 -7.05 17.25 -24.68
N ALA A 704 -8.25 17.18 -24.11
CA ALA A 704 -8.59 16.44 -22.90
C ALA A 704 -9.28 15.10 -23.18
N ALA A 705 -9.57 14.79 -24.44
CA ALA A 705 -10.44 13.67 -24.81
C ALA A 705 -9.73 12.57 -25.59
N SER A 706 -8.59 12.87 -26.22
CA SER A 706 -7.93 11.95 -27.15
C SER A 706 -6.84 11.06 -26.52
N ALA A 707 -6.21 11.50 -25.43
CA ALA A 707 -5.12 10.77 -24.80
C ALA A 707 -5.59 10.14 -23.48
N THR A 708 -5.42 8.82 -23.35
CA THR A 708 -5.72 8.05 -22.14
C THR A 708 -4.49 7.88 -21.25
N LEU A 709 -4.68 7.52 -19.98
CA LEU A 709 -3.58 7.33 -19.02
C LEU A 709 -2.60 6.18 -19.40
N ASP A 710 -3.01 5.20 -20.21
CA ASP A 710 -2.13 4.15 -20.73
C ASP A 710 -1.22 4.63 -21.88
N GLU A 711 -1.58 5.70 -22.58
CA GLU A 711 -0.79 6.25 -23.69
C GLU A 711 0.42 7.06 -23.19
N LEU A 712 1.49 6.38 -22.76
CA LEU A 712 2.67 7.03 -22.17
C LEU A 712 3.29 8.10 -23.10
N ASN A 713 3.27 7.86 -24.41
CA ASN A 713 3.89 8.73 -25.43
C ASN A 713 2.93 9.73 -26.08
N ALA A 714 1.75 9.98 -25.50
CA ALA A 714 0.83 10.98 -26.04
C ALA A 714 1.51 12.36 -26.14
N PRO A 715 1.39 13.08 -27.27
CA PRO A 715 2.15 14.31 -27.51
C PRO A 715 1.95 15.37 -26.43
N TYR A 716 3.05 15.85 -25.86
CA TYR A 716 3.08 16.92 -24.86
C TYR A 716 2.13 16.68 -23.66
N SER A 717 2.00 15.43 -23.21
CA SER A 717 1.11 15.05 -22.10
C SER A 717 1.81 14.91 -20.74
N ALA A 718 3.14 15.02 -20.71
CA ALA A 718 3.95 14.94 -19.49
C ALA A 718 4.21 16.36 -18.94
N VAL A 719 3.50 16.75 -17.89
CA VAL A 719 3.52 18.11 -17.35
C VAL A 719 4.55 18.25 -16.23
N THR A 720 5.43 19.23 -16.34
CA THR A 720 6.26 19.72 -15.22
C THR A 720 5.57 20.93 -14.60
N VAL A 721 5.51 20.94 -13.27
CA VAL A 721 5.03 22.07 -12.47
C VAL A 721 6.28 22.80 -11.96
N ASP A 722 6.65 23.91 -12.58
CA ASP A 722 7.91 24.62 -12.33
C ASP A 722 7.70 25.88 -11.48
N PHE A 723 8.12 25.81 -10.22
CA PHE A 723 8.12 26.92 -9.27
C PHE A 723 9.40 27.77 -9.32
N ASN A 724 10.50 27.20 -9.84
CA ASN A 724 11.83 27.85 -9.82
C ASN A 724 11.95 28.94 -10.89
N ALA A 725 11.06 28.96 -11.88
CA ALA A 725 10.96 30.04 -12.84
C ALA A 725 10.61 31.39 -12.18
N LEU A 726 9.96 31.41 -10.99
CA LEU A 726 9.47 32.64 -10.34
C LEU A 726 9.45 32.54 -8.81
N SER A 727 10.49 33.08 -8.18
CA SER A 727 10.82 32.90 -6.76
C SER A 727 10.00 33.68 -5.71
N GLU A 728 10.01 33.20 -4.45
CA GLU A 728 9.54 33.87 -3.21
C GLU A 728 10.13 35.29 -3.02
N SER A 729 9.40 36.25 -2.41
CA SER A 729 10.00 37.54 -1.98
C SER A 729 10.77 37.40 -0.66
N LEU A 730 11.71 38.29 -0.39
CA LEU A 730 12.39 38.42 0.90
C LEU A 730 11.38 38.64 2.03
N GLU A 731 11.63 38.05 3.20
CA GLU A 731 10.77 38.24 4.37
C GLU A 731 10.71 39.70 4.83
N ALA A 732 9.51 40.20 5.13
CA ALA A 732 9.24 41.54 5.66
C ALA A 732 9.75 41.74 7.09
N VAL A 733 11.07 41.78 7.25
CA VAL A 733 11.73 42.15 8.50
C VAL A 733 12.61 43.36 8.21
N ALA A 734 12.37 44.44 8.95
CA ALA A 734 13.19 45.64 8.89
C ALA A 734 14.66 45.28 9.10
N ARG A 735 15.51 45.67 8.14
CA ARG A 735 16.92 45.30 8.15
C ARG A 735 17.76 46.25 7.32
N HIS A 736 19.05 46.26 7.66
CA HIS A 736 20.10 46.85 6.86
C HIS A 736 20.92 45.74 6.20
N ALA A 737 21.17 45.86 4.89
CA ALA A 737 21.89 44.84 4.14
C ALA A 737 22.81 45.43 3.09
N THR A 738 23.91 44.71 2.80
CA THR A 738 24.70 44.92 1.59
C THR A 738 24.19 43.98 0.50
N PHE A 739 24.13 44.45 -0.74
CA PHE A 739 23.83 43.59 -1.89
C PHE A 739 25.15 43.22 -2.59
N ASN A 740 25.55 41.95 -2.53
CA ASN A 740 26.82 41.46 -3.07
C ASN A 740 26.57 40.54 -4.27
N SER A 741 27.24 40.80 -5.40
CA SER A 741 27.22 39.93 -6.59
C SER A 741 28.61 39.40 -6.92
N GLU A 742 28.71 38.44 -7.85
CA GLU A 742 30.01 37.96 -8.35
C GLU A 742 30.84 39.06 -9.04
N GLU A 743 30.17 40.09 -9.56
CA GLU A 743 30.80 41.21 -10.26
C GLU A 743 31.26 42.32 -9.30
N GLY A 744 30.86 42.25 -8.02
CA GLY A 744 31.14 43.23 -6.97
C GLY A 744 29.87 43.60 -6.17
N ALA A 745 30.01 44.52 -5.23
CA ALA A 745 28.89 44.94 -4.38
C ALA A 745 28.14 46.14 -5.00
N VAL A 746 26.83 46.21 -4.77
CA VAL A 746 26.01 47.36 -5.17
C VAL A 746 26.41 48.58 -4.35
N ALA A 747 26.64 49.68 -5.05
CA ALA A 747 27.01 50.97 -4.48
C ALA A 747 26.32 52.10 -5.26
N VAL A 748 26.50 53.33 -4.80
CA VAL A 748 25.97 54.53 -5.46
C VAL A 748 27.07 55.53 -5.72
N LYS A 749 26.99 56.25 -6.84
CA LYS A 749 27.94 57.31 -7.18
C LYS A 749 27.25 58.43 -7.95
N GLN A 750 27.57 59.67 -7.62
CA GLN A 750 27.08 60.81 -8.40
C GLN A 750 27.79 60.86 -9.75
N ASN A 751 27.02 60.89 -10.83
CA ASN A 751 27.54 61.00 -12.18
C ASN A 751 27.78 62.47 -12.58
N LYS A 752 28.36 62.66 -13.78
CA LYS A 752 28.69 64.00 -14.33
C LYS A 752 27.49 64.94 -14.49
N ASN A 753 26.27 64.40 -14.50
CA ASN A 753 25.02 65.14 -14.64
C ASN A 753 24.37 65.44 -13.29
N GLY A 754 25.04 65.12 -12.17
CA GLY A 754 24.52 65.33 -10.82
C GLY A 754 23.52 64.26 -10.34
N ILE A 755 23.23 63.25 -11.15
CA ILE A 755 22.34 62.13 -10.79
C ILE A 755 23.13 61.11 -9.97
N LEU A 756 22.59 60.70 -8.83
CA LEU A 756 23.14 59.61 -8.03
C LEU A 756 22.74 58.28 -8.68
N GLU A 757 23.69 57.63 -9.39
CA GLU A 757 23.44 56.39 -10.13
C GLU A 757 23.92 55.16 -9.36
N GLY A 758 23.21 54.03 -9.55
CA GLY A 758 23.64 52.73 -9.04
C GLY A 758 24.82 52.18 -9.84
N ILE A 759 25.80 51.65 -9.14
CA ILE A 759 27.03 51.09 -9.71
C ILE A 759 27.43 49.79 -9.00
N ILE A 760 28.36 49.07 -9.61
CA ILE A 760 29.14 48.03 -8.93
C ILE A 760 30.42 48.67 -8.37
N GLY A 761 30.68 48.54 -7.07
CA GLY A 761 31.78 49.23 -6.39
C GLY A 761 32.07 48.71 -4.98
N GLU A 762 32.60 49.58 -4.12
CA GLU A 762 32.84 49.28 -2.71
C GLU A 762 31.50 49.14 -1.98
N GLY A 763 31.28 48.00 -1.32
CA GLY A 763 29.96 47.62 -0.80
C GLY A 763 29.37 48.64 0.17
N MET A 764 28.10 48.98 -0.05
CA MET A 764 27.35 49.93 0.78
C MET A 764 26.17 49.24 1.45
N THR A 765 25.85 49.66 2.67
CA THR A 765 24.67 49.21 3.40
C THR A 765 23.45 50.03 2.99
N PHE A 766 22.35 49.34 2.69
CA PHE A 766 21.04 49.91 2.35
C PHE A 766 20.01 49.59 3.45
N TRP A 767 19.09 50.51 3.68
CA TRP A 767 17.86 50.28 4.44
C TRP A 767 16.88 49.54 3.53
N LEU A 768 16.29 48.46 4.04
CA LEU A 768 15.22 47.71 3.39
C LEU A 768 13.94 47.88 4.22
N ASP A 769 13.16 48.91 3.90
CA ASP A 769 11.89 49.17 4.59
C ASP A 769 10.76 48.43 3.87
N THR A 770 10.03 47.59 4.58
CA THR A 770 8.85 46.92 4.03
C THR A 770 7.79 47.97 3.67
N ALA A 771 7.40 48.01 2.39
CA ALA A 771 6.40 48.94 1.88
C ALA A 771 4.97 48.39 1.92
N ASP A 772 4.79 47.06 1.92
CA ASP A 772 3.48 46.41 2.05
C ASP A 772 3.57 45.26 3.07
N ILE A 773 2.86 45.34 4.20
CA ILE A 773 2.88 44.27 5.24
C ILE A 773 1.72 43.26 5.12
N ASP A 774 0.65 43.62 4.42
CA ASP A 774 -0.57 42.81 4.30
C ASP A 774 -0.64 42.02 2.96
N LYS A 775 0.42 42.04 2.15
CA LYS A 775 0.49 41.35 0.85
C LYS A 775 1.32 40.07 0.94
N ASP A 776 0.90 39.03 0.21
CA ASP A 776 1.60 37.73 0.15
C ASP A 776 3.02 37.85 -0.42
N PHE A 777 3.29 38.88 -1.25
CA PHE A 777 4.61 39.28 -1.70
C PHE A 777 4.93 40.69 -1.20
N HIS A 778 5.86 40.79 -0.25
CA HIS A 778 6.28 42.07 0.31
C HIS A 778 7.14 42.84 -0.71
N SER A 779 6.84 44.12 -0.88
CA SER A 779 7.69 45.08 -1.58
C SER A 779 8.49 45.90 -0.58
N PHE A 780 9.59 46.50 -1.05
CA PHE A 780 10.56 47.20 -0.23
C PHE A 780 10.90 48.56 -0.82
N TYR A 781 11.01 49.56 0.04
CA TYR A 781 11.78 50.75 -0.24
C TYR A 781 13.26 50.43 0.01
N ILE A 782 14.08 50.58 -1.04
CA ILE A 782 15.53 50.36 -0.95
C ILE A 782 16.18 51.73 -0.90
N SER A 783 16.81 52.09 0.23
CA SER A 783 17.35 53.44 0.40
C SER A 783 18.72 53.49 1.08
N LYS A 784 19.37 54.64 0.95
CA LYS A 784 20.63 54.96 1.61
C LYS A 784 20.51 56.30 2.34
N GLY A 785 20.93 56.35 3.61
CA GLY A 785 21.04 57.58 4.38
C GLY A 785 21.93 58.62 3.69
N ASN A 786 21.45 59.86 3.67
CA ASN A 786 22.08 60.98 2.96
C ASN A 786 22.74 62.01 3.93
N GLY A 787 22.80 61.70 5.23
CA GLY A 787 23.39 62.56 6.26
C GLY A 787 22.36 63.28 7.15
N GLU A 788 21.08 63.23 6.81
CA GLU A 788 19.95 63.61 7.66
C GLU A 788 19.12 62.37 8.03
N GLU A 789 18.48 62.37 9.20
CA GLU A 789 17.85 61.17 9.78
C GLU A 789 16.53 60.78 9.07
N GLU A 790 15.79 61.76 8.53
CA GLU A 790 14.50 61.56 7.85
C GLU A 790 14.60 61.59 6.31
N ALA A 791 15.67 62.15 5.75
CA ALA A 791 15.89 62.20 4.31
C ALA A 791 16.85 61.09 3.87
N ARG A 792 16.49 60.34 2.84
CA ARG A 792 17.29 59.23 2.30
C ARG A 792 17.28 59.27 0.78
N ASP A 793 18.29 58.67 0.16
CA ASP A 793 18.33 58.47 -1.27
C ASP A 793 17.70 57.11 -1.59
N PHE A 794 16.52 57.10 -2.21
CA PHE A 794 15.74 55.89 -2.52
C PHE A 794 15.98 55.43 -3.95
N LEU A 795 16.15 54.12 -4.16
CA LEU A 795 16.16 53.54 -5.49
C LEU A 795 14.86 53.92 -6.21
N TYR A 796 14.97 54.33 -7.48
CA TYR A 796 13.84 54.89 -8.22
C TYR A 796 13.82 54.37 -9.67
N PHE A 797 12.66 53.85 -10.07
CA PHE A 797 12.37 53.41 -11.43
C PHE A 797 11.88 54.59 -12.29
N ALA A 798 12.84 55.39 -12.76
CA ALA A 798 12.65 56.73 -13.34
C ALA A 798 12.03 56.79 -14.76
N THR A 799 10.98 56.01 -15.03
CA THR A 799 10.35 55.96 -16.38
C THR A 799 9.79 57.32 -16.80
N ASP A 800 9.15 58.00 -15.84
CA ASP A 800 8.54 59.32 -15.95
C ASP A 800 9.56 60.44 -16.18
N SER A 801 10.82 60.19 -15.80
CA SER A 801 11.93 61.13 -15.93
C SER A 801 12.67 60.91 -17.24
N MET A 802 12.73 59.66 -17.72
CA MET A 802 13.29 59.31 -19.01
C MET A 802 12.38 59.75 -20.15
N LEU A 803 11.07 59.49 -20.07
CA LEU A 803 10.07 59.99 -21.03
C LEU A 803 9.14 60.95 -20.31
N HIS A 804 9.29 62.25 -20.57
CA HIS A 804 8.53 63.29 -19.90
C HIS A 804 7.90 64.25 -20.92
N TRP A 805 6.80 64.87 -20.54
CA TRP A 805 6.19 65.93 -21.33
C TRP A 805 7.03 67.22 -21.26
N ASP A 806 7.49 67.71 -22.41
CA ASP A 806 8.13 69.02 -22.52
C ASP A 806 7.09 70.03 -23.00
N ALA A 807 6.64 70.88 -22.07
CA ALA A 807 5.62 71.89 -22.34
C ALA A 807 6.01 72.87 -23.46
N ASN A 808 7.31 73.08 -23.72
CA ASN A 808 7.77 73.95 -24.80
C ASN A 808 7.66 73.30 -26.18
N LYS A 809 7.75 71.96 -26.24
CA LYS A 809 7.62 71.18 -27.47
C LYS A 809 6.20 70.66 -27.69
N ALA A 810 5.38 70.68 -26.64
CA ALA A 810 4.08 70.04 -26.59
C ALA A 810 4.14 68.59 -27.07
N ASP A 811 5.19 67.88 -26.66
CA ASP A 811 5.44 66.48 -27.00
C ASP A 811 6.19 65.79 -25.87
N TYR A 812 6.11 64.47 -25.82
CA TYR A 812 6.93 63.66 -24.93
C TYR A 812 8.35 63.55 -25.49
N VAL A 813 9.33 63.90 -24.67
CA VAL A 813 10.74 63.86 -25.06
C VAL A 813 11.54 62.95 -24.15
N TYR A 814 12.53 62.31 -24.76
CA TYR A 814 13.46 61.45 -24.06
C TYR A 814 14.59 62.27 -23.44
N ASN A 815 14.84 62.03 -22.16
CA ASN A 815 15.97 62.58 -21.44
C ASN A 815 17.04 61.49 -21.30
N VAL A 816 18.02 61.54 -22.21
CA VAL A 816 19.14 60.60 -22.26
C VAL A 816 19.93 60.48 -20.96
N ASN A 817 19.83 61.44 -20.03
CA ASN A 817 20.51 61.36 -18.73
C ASN A 817 20.01 60.19 -17.85
N TYR A 818 18.75 59.77 -18.07
CA TYR A 818 18.11 58.63 -17.40
C TYR A 818 18.22 57.32 -18.20
N ALA A 819 18.77 57.36 -19.41
CA ALA A 819 19.14 56.15 -20.15
C ALA A 819 20.46 55.58 -19.61
N LEU A 820 20.56 54.26 -19.51
CA LEU A 820 21.78 53.59 -19.07
C LEU A 820 22.88 53.75 -20.12
N GLU A 821 24.04 54.27 -19.72
CA GLU A 821 25.13 54.52 -20.66
C GLU A 821 25.64 53.20 -21.27
N GLY A 822 25.63 53.10 -22.60
CA GLY A 822 26.06 51.91 -23.34
C GLY A 822 24.94 50.94 -23.72
N SER A 823 23.68 51.18 -23.32
CA SER A 823 22.54 50.36 -23.72
C SER A 823 21.81 50.86 -24.98
N TYR A 824 22.05 52.09 -25.42
CA TYR A 824 21.35 52.74 -26.53
C TYR A 824 22.25 53.07 -27.72
N THR A 825 21.64 53.14 -28.91
CA THR A 825 22.29 53.55 -30.16
C THR A 825 21.76 54.88 -30.70
N GLU A 826 20.54 55.27 -30.34
CA GLU A 826 19.95 56.55 -30.75
C GLU A 826 20.51 57.71 -29.93
N VAL A 827 20.64 58.89 -30.55
CA VAL A 827 21.27 60.06 -29.90
C VAL A 827 20.45 60.57 -28.71
N ASP A 828 19.14 60.36 -28.71
CA ASP A 828 18.23 60.76 -27.64
C ASP A 828 18.00 59.65 -26.58
N GLY A 829 18.60 58.47 -26.76
CA GLY A 829 18.53 57.36 -25.82
C GLY A 829 17.18 56.64 -25.75
N ARG A 830 16.28 56.86 -26.71
CA ARG A 830 14.91 56.26 -26.71
C ARG A 830 14.89 54.73 -26.73
N ASP A 831 15.94 54.11 -27.27
CA ASP A 831 16.12 52.66 -27.38
C ASP A 831 16.93 52.08 -26.21
N GLY A 832 17.31 52.92 -25.25
CA GLY A 832 18.11 52.52 -24.10
C GLY A 832 17.33 51.92 -22.96
N ASP A 833 17.97 50.99 -22.26
CA ASP A 833 17.52 50.53 -20.95
C ASP A 833 17.51 51.69 -19.93
N LEU A 834 16.57 51.65 -18.98
CA LEU A 834 16.45 52.66 -17.94
C LEU A 834 17.59 52.53 -16.92
N LYS A 835 18.18 53.65 -16.52
CA LYS A 835 19.22 53.70 -15.49
C LYS A 835 18.64 53.53 -14.09
N ALA A 836 19.32 52.76 -13.24
CA ALA A 836 18.99 52.68 -11.82
C ALA A 836 19.57 53.89 -11.11
N ILE A 837 18.70 54.73 -10.53
CA ILE A 837 19.09 55.95 -9.84
C ILE A 837 18.58 55.95 -8.41
N PHE A 838 19.24 56.72 -7.56
CA PHE A 838 18.82 56.96 -6.20
C PHE A 838 18.38 58.42 -6.06
N ARG A 839 17.12 58.61 -5.68
CA ARG A 839 16.47 59.92 -5.62
C ARG A 839 16.29 60.34 -4.15
N PRO A 840 16.70 61.57 -3.78
CA PRO A 840 16.46 62.10 -2.44
C PRO A 840 14.97 62.22 -2.17
N ALA A 841 14.51 61.61 -1.07
CA ALA A 841 13.12 61.64 -0.63
C ALA A 841 13.02 61.37 0.89
N THR A 842 11.83 61.55 1.45
CA THR A 842 11.49 61.26 2.84
C THR A 842 10.23 60.40 2.89
N LEU A 843 10.23 59.34 3.68
CA LEU A 843 9.05 58.49 3.85
C LEU A 843 8.01 59.24 4.71
N ALA A 844 6.87 59.61 4.13
CA ALA A 844 5.81 60.39 4.80
C ALA A 844 4.68 59.50 5.36
N GLY A 845 4.61 58.24 4.90
CA GLY A 845 3.70 57.19 5.33
C GLY A 845 4.03 55.88 4.60
N ILE A 846 3.32 54.78 4.92
CA ILE A 846 3.55 53.47 4.29
C ILE A 846 3.40 53.52 2.76
N ASP A 847 2.41 54.29 2.27
CA ASP A 847 2.11 54.46 0.84
C ASP A 847 2.34 55.89 0.34
N THR A 848 3.18 56.67 1.02
CA THR A 848 3.41 58.07 0.65
C THR A 848 4.85 58.48 0.86
N ILE A 849 5.47 59.03 -0.19
CA ILE A 849 6.83 59.54 -0.15
C ILE A 849 6.84 61.03 -0.51
N SER A 850 7.63 61.82 0.21
CA SER A 850 7.87 63.23 -0.11
C SER A 850 9.18 63.35 -0.89
N THR A 851 9.16 63.96 -2.07
CA THR A 851 10.34 64.18 -2.91
C THR A 851 10.33 65.58 -3.50
N THR A 852 11.44 66.01 -4.09
CA THR A 852 11.49 67.26 -4.86
C THR A 852 11.24 66.98 -6.35
N VAL A 853 10.36 67.77 -6.99
CA VAL A 853 10.14 67.81 -8.44
C VAL A 853 10.31 69.26 -8.90
N ASN A 854 11.18 69.52 -9.88
CA ASN A 854 11.47 70.87 -10.39
C ASN A 854 11.86 71.92 -9.32
N GLY A 855 12.39 71.49 -8.18
CA GLY A 855 12.79 72.37 -7.07
C GLY A 855 11.70 72.62 -6.03
N GLU A 856 10.51 72.05 -6.19
CA GLU A 856 9.40 72.14 -5.23
C GLU A 856 9.20 70.79 -4.51
N SER A 857 8.91 70.85 -3.21
CA SER A 857 8.59 69.65 -2.41
C SER A 857 7.18 69.17 -2.73
N VAL A 858 7.04 67.91 -3.10
CA VAL A 858 5.77 67.28 -3.48
C VAL A 858 5.57 65.94 -2.76
N LEU A 859 4.33 65.62 -2.43
CA LEU A 859 3.93 64.29 -1.96
C LEU A 859 3.63 63.40 -3.16
N VAL A 860 4.03 62.13 -3.08
CA VAL A 860 3.78 61.10 -4.09
C VAL A 860 3.14 59.90 -3.42
N ALA A 861 1.96 59.49 -3.91
CA ALA A 861 1.16 58.37 -3.41
C ALA A 861 0.83 57.36 -4.53
N GLU A 862 0.03 56.34 -4.22
CA GLU A 862 -0.43 55.34 -5.19
C GLU A 862 -1.34 55.97 -6.24
N GLU A 863 -2.34 56.72 -5.80
CA GLU A 863 -3.25 57.47 -6.67
C GLU A 863 -2.91 58.97 -6.65
N GLU A 864 -3.05 59.63 -7.80
CA GLU A 864 -2.90 61.08 -7.91
C GLU A 864 -4.15 61.77 -7.37
N GLU A 865 -3.96 62.73 -6.47
CA GLU A 865 -5.03 63.62 -5.99
C GLU A 865 -4.65 65.07 -6.30
N GLU A 866 -5.48 65.73 -7.11
CA GLU A 866 -5.28 67.13 -7.52
C GLU A 866 -5.06 68.04 -6.30
N ASP A 867 -4.02 68.87 -6.34
CA ASP A 867 -3.55 69.76 -5.27
C ASP A 867 -3.14 69.09 -3.94
N VAL A 868 -3.09 67.75 -3.87
CA VAL A 868 -2.71 66.99 -2.65
C VAL A 868 -1.44 66.18 -2.87
N CYS A 869 -1.38 65.32 -3.89
CA CYS A 869 -0.22 64.48 -4.18
C CYS A 869 -0.17 64.02 -5.64
N LEU A 870 1.03 63.71 -6.13
CA LEU A 870 1.25 63.07 -7.43
C LEU A 870 1.09 61.55 -7.31
N GLY A 871 0.64 60.89 -8.38
CA GLY A 871 0.70 59.44 -8.47
C GLY A 871 2.13 58.94 -8.75
N GLY A 872 2.42 57.68 -8.40
CA GLY A 872 3.66 57.00 -8.80
C GLY A 872 4.57 56.57 -7.66
N VAL A 873 4.06 56.41 -6.43
CA VAL A 873 4.85 55.88 -5.30
C VAL A 873 5.44 54.49 -5.61
N ASP A 874 4.77 53.72 -6.47
CA ASP A 874 5.21 52.40 -6.94
C ASP A 874 6.55 52.43 -7.68
N ASN A 875 6.96 53.58 -8.24
CA ASN A 875 8.29 53.72 -8.85
C ASN A 875 9.43 53.71 -7.80
N PHE A 876 9.11 53.82 -6.51
CA PHE A 876 10.05 53.72 -5.38
C PHE A 876 10.04 52.35 -4.69
N LYS A 877 9.09 51.47 -5.05
CA LYS A 877 8.88 50.17 -4.41
C LYS A 877 9.48 49.06 -5.27
N PHE A 878 10.18 48.11 -4.64
CA PHE A 878 10.87 47.01 -5.33
C PHE A 878 10.62 45.66 -4.64
N TYR A 879 10.44 44.62 -5.43
CA TYR A 879 10.53 43.24 -4.95
C TYR A 879 12.00 42.80 -4.86
N ILE A 880 12.34 42.10 -3.77
CA ILE A 880 13.63 41.41 -3.60
C ILE A 880 13.33 39.91 -3.63
N MET A 881 13.42 39.30 -4.81
CA MET A 881 12.91 37.96 -5.09
C MET A 881 14.03 36.91 -5.02
N LYS A 882 13.80 35.80 -4.33
CA LYS A 882 14.76 34.76 -3.98
C LYS A 882 15.20 33.87 -5.16
N ALA A 883 16.25 34.25 -5.88
CA ALA A 883 16.77 33.45 -7.01
C ALA A 883 17.32 32.06 -6.62
N SER A 884 17.77 31.85 -5.38
CA SER A 884 18.17 30.54 -4.83
C SER A 884 18.09 30.56 -3.30
N GLU A 885 18.49 29.49 -2.59
CA GLU A 885 18.42 29.45 -1.11
C GLU A 885 19.04 30.66 -0.40
N SER A 886 20.05 31.31 -0.99
CA SER A 886 20.77 32.44 -0.39
C SER A 886 20.98 33.65 -1.33
N SER A 887 20.35 33.64 -2.50
CA SER A 887 20.48 34.72 -3.49
C SER A 887 19.15 35.29 -3.92
N TYR A 888 19.17 36.51 -4.44
CA TYR A 888 18.03 37.33 -4.77
C TYR A 888 18.23 38.09 -6.09
N VAL A 889 17.14 38.55 -6.69
CA VAL A 889 17.08 39.51 -7.79
C VAL A 889 16.13 40.65 -7.41
N ILE A 890 16.38 41.86 -7.91
CA ILE A 890 15.62 43.07 -7.54
C ILE A 890 14.76 43.51 -8.75
N ARG A 891 13.46 43.73 -8.52
CA ARG A 891 12.47 44.06 -9.57
C ARG A 891 11.62 45.26 -9.14
N PRO A 892 11.33 46.25 -10.00
CA PRO A 892 10.42 47.34 -9.67
C PRO A 892 8.97 46.84 -9.65
N ILE A 893 8.14 47.29 -8.70
CA ILE A 893 6.75 46.84 -8.67
C ILE A 893 5.90 47.48 -9.78
N SER A 894 6.23 48.71 -10.20
CA SER A 894 5.53 49.39 -11.30
C SER A 894 5.80 48.76 -12.66
N ALA A 895 6.84 47.92 -12.78
CA ALA A 895 7.15 47.15 -13.97
C ALA A 895 7.76 45.78 -13.63
N PRO A 896 6.97 44.82 -13.12
CA PRO A 896 7.51 43.58 -12.55
C PRO A 896 8.36 42.77 -13.52
N ASN A 897 8.17 42.89 -14.83
CA ASN A 897 8.94 42.12 -15.81
C ASN A 897 10.39 42.62 -16.01
N TYR A 898 10.81 43.67 -15.30
CA TYR A 898 12.16 44.20 -15.34
C TYR A 898 12.99 43.75 -14.14
N TYR A 899 14.29 43.63 -14.35
CA TYR A 899 15.29 43.21 -13.37
C TYR A 899 16.40 44.26 -13.29
N LEU A 900 16.84 44.55 -12.08
CA LEU A 900 18.11 45.27 -11.88
C LEU A 900 19.25 44.45 -12.50
N TYR A 901 20.07 45.07 -13.32
CA TYR A 901 21.19 44.42 -13.98
C TYR A 901 22.43 45.31 -14.05
N ASN A 902 23.59 44.69 -14.22
CA ASN A 902 24.84 45.41 -14.42
C ASN A 902 25.21 45.48 -15.92
N LEU A 903 25.58 46.67 -16.37
CA LEU A 903 26.21 46.92 -17.66
C LEU A 903 27.49 47.73 -17.45
N ASN A 904 28.64 47.09 -17.66
CA ASN A 904 29.95 47.74 -17.56
C ASN A 904 30.19 48.50 -16.23
N GLY A 905 29.69 47.97 -15.12
CA GLY A 905 29.83 48.55 -13.78
C GLY A 905 28.76 49.58 -13.41
N LYS A 906 27.77 49.84 -14.29
CA LYS A 906 26.62 50.70 -14.03
C LYS A 906 25.34 49.88 -13.98
N LEU A 907 24.43 50.26 -13.09
CA LEU A 907 23.18 49.54 -12.90
C LEU A 907 22.04 50.16 -13.68
N GLY A 908 21.24 49.30 -14.31
CA GLY A 908 19.99 49.68 -14.97
C GLY A 908 18.94 48.60 -14.83
N PHE A 909 17.85 48.74 -15.59
CA PHE A 909 16.75 47.80 -15.59
C PHE A 909 16.54 47.21 -16.98
N THR A 910 16.48 45.89 -17.06
CA THR A 910 16.26 45.14 -18.31
C THR A 910 15.14 44.13 -18.16
N ASN A 911 14.46 43.79 -19.25
CA ASN A 911 13.44 42.73 -19.27
C ASN A 911 14.00 41.33 -19.62
N GLN A 912 15.34 41.21 -19.72
CA GLN A 912 16.04 39.95 -20.00
C GLN A 912 16.48 39.29 -18.68
N VAL A 913 15.82 38.21 -18.29
CA VAL A 913 16.05 37.53 -17.00
C VAL A 913 17.47 36.98 -16.87
N GLU A 914 18.07 36.52 -17.96
CA GLU A 914 19.43 35.98 -18.01
C GLU A 914 20.52 37.03 -17.73
N LYS A 915 20.17 38.31 -17.80
CA LYS A 915 21.06 39.42 -17.44
C LYS A 915 20.84 39.91 -16.01
N ALA A 916 19.82 39.43 -15.31
CA ALA A 916 19.48 39.91 -13.97
C ALA A 916 20.68 39.82 -13.03
N LEU A 917 20.93 40.88 -12.27
CA LEU A 917 21.97 40.90 -11.27
C LEU A 917 21.55 40.03 -10.08
N VAL A 918 22.17 38.86 -9.96
CA VAL A 918 21.97 37.97 -8.81
C VAL A 918 22.82 38.48 -7.65
N VAL A 919 22.15 38.80 -6.55
CA VAL A 919 22.77 39.35 -5.34
C VAL A 919 22.57 38.43 -4.14
N THR A 920 23.52 38.45 -3.22
CA THR A 920 23.41 37.86 -1.89
C THR A 920 23.35 38.97 -0.86
N LEU A 921 22.62 38.75 0.23
CA LEU A 921 22.49 39.74 1.31
C LEU A 921 23.59 39.54 2.34
N GLY A 922 24.47 40.52 2.50
CA GLY A 922 25.45 40.55 3.59
C GLY A 922 24.90 41.23 4.85
N LYS A 923 25.52 40.98 6.00
CA LYS A 923 25.18 41.68 7.26
C LYS A 923 25.45 43.19 7.10
N GLY A 924 24.43 44.02 7.29
CA GLY A 924 24.61 45.46 7.43
C GLY A 924 25.14 45.80 8.81
N ASP A 925 26.24 46.54 8.88
CA ASP A 925 26.60 47.23 10.12
C ASP A 925 25.57 48.34 10.35
N ALA A 926 24.88 48.33 11.50
CA ALA A 926 24.02 49.44 11.90
C ALA A 926 24.89 50.71 11.94
N THR A 927 24.61 51.67 11.06
CA THR A 927 25.29 52.97 11.14
C THR A 927 24.92 53.59 12.47
N ALA A 928 25.94 53.88 13.28
CA ALA A 928 25.81 54.36 14.65
C ALA A 928 24.97 55.64 14.73
N ASN A 929 23.66 55.50 14.98
CA ASN A 929 22.81 56.47 15.69
C ASN A 929 21.34 56.04 15.90
N GLU A 930 20.95 54.78 15.74
CA GLU A 930 19.56 54.40 16.00
C GLU A 930 19.37 53.94 17.45
N ASP A 931 19.07 54.90 18.33
CA ASP A 931 18.24 54.67 19.50
C ASP A 931 17.08 55.67 19.43
N VAL A 932 15.86 55.17 19.68
CA VAL A 932 14.54 55.84 19.73
C VAL A 932 13.67 55.65 18.46
N GLU A 933 13.04 54.48 18.36
CA GLU A 933 11.72 54.34 17.76
C GLU A 933 10.69 55.10 18.61
N VAL A 934 9.93 56.03 18.03
CA VAL A 934 8.67 56.51 18.64
C VAL A 934 7.57 55.53 18.25
N ALA A 935 7.42 54.46 19.04
CA ALA A 935 6.27 53.56 18.92
C ALA A 935 4.99 54.29 19.35
N ALA A 936 3.99 54.34 18.48
CA ALA A 936 2.66 54.86 18.81
C ALA A 936 2.08 54.14 20.05
N ILE A 937 1.48 54.91 20.98
CA ILE A 937 0.95 54.38 22.24
C ILE A 937 -0.25 53.46 21.96
N LYS A 938 -0.20 52.20 22.43
CA LYS A 938 -1.27 51.20 22.23
C LYS A 938 -1.70 50.58 23.56
N VAL A 939 -3.02 50.46 23.76
CA VAL A 939 -3.63 49.83 24.96
C VAL A 939 -4.24 48.48 24.59
N ILE A 940 -3.83 47.41 25.29
CA ILE A 940 -4.24 46.02 25.04
C ILE A 940 -4.83 45.42 26.33
N ALA A 941 -6.04 44.88 26.28
CA ALA A 941 -6.67 44.24 27.43
C ALA A 941 -6.29 42.76 27.55
N GLY A 942 -5.91 42.32 28.75
CA GLY A 942 -5.56 40.93 29.08
C GLY A 942 -6.48 40.31 30.13
N GLU A 943 -6.11 39.15 30.66
CA GLU A 943 -6.79 38.49 31.78
C GLU A 943 -6.36 39.15 33.11
N GLY A 944 -7.26 39.94 33.71
CA GLY A 944 -7.00 40.69 34.94
C GLY A 944 -5.95 41.82 34.85
N ASN A 945 -5.58 42.26 33.65
CA ASN A 945 -4.63 43.36 33.43
C ASN A 945 -4.87 44.12 32.12
N VAL A 946 -4.18 45.24 31.96
CA VAL A 946 -4.04 46.01 30.72
C VAL A 946 -2.55 46.20 30.44
N THR A 947 -2.14 45.96 29.21
CA THR A 947 -0.78 46.23 28.73
C THR A 947 -0.76 47.49 27.89
N ILE A 948 0.17 48.40 28.16
CA ILE A 948 0.31 49.68 27.49
C ILE A 948 1.69 49.72 26.84
N ALA A 949 1.68 49.73 25.51
CA ALA A 949 2.88 49.83 24.69
C ALA A 949 3.16 51.29 24.31
N GLY A 950 4.44 51.65 24.17
CA GLY A 950 4.91 52.96 23.69
C GLY A 950 4.74 54.14 24.67
N ALA A 951 4.40 53.87 25.95
CA ALA A 951 4.07 54.91 26.93
C ALA A 951 5.16 55.16 27.98
N ALA A 952 6.41 54.72 27.79
CA ALA A 952 7.46 54.89 28.79
C ALA A 952 7.62 56.35 29.25
N GLY A 953 7.75 56.55 30.56
CA GLY A 953 7.83 57.86 31.19
C GLY A 953 6.51 58.63 31.29
N LYS A 954 5.41 58.15 30.71
CA LYS A 954 4.09 58.81 30.76
C LYS A 954 3.28 58.37 31.98
N LYS A 955 2.45 59.28 32.49
CA LYS A 955 1.48 58.93 33.53
C LYS A 955 0.27 58.21 32.94
N VAL A 956 -0.05 57.05 33.51
CA VAL A 956 -1.22 56.25 33.16
C VAL A 956 -2.19 56.20 34.34
N VAL A 957 -3.46 56.47 34.06
CA VAL A 957 -4.57 56.30 35.01
C VAL A 957 -5.58 55.32 34.45
N ILE A 958 -5.86 54.25 35.20
CA ILE A 958 -6.90 53.27 34.89
C ILE A 958 -8.07 53.49 35.85
N SER A 959 -9.27 53.67 35.32
CA SER A 959 -10.50 53.86 36.07
C SER A 959 -11.57 52.85 35.66
N ASN A 960 -12.45 52.46 36.58
CA ASN A 960 -13.63 51.66 36.23
C ASN A 960 -14.70 52.52 35.53
N ILE A 961 -15.79 51.89 35.06
CA ILE A 961 -16.89 52.58 34.37
C ILE A 961 -17.60 53.66 35.22
N LEU A 962 -17.42 53.62 36.55
CA LEU A 962 -17.97 54.61 37.50
C LEU A 962 -16.98 55.76 37.78
N GLY A 963 -15.82 55.79 37.12
CA GLY A 963 -14.80 56.83 37.26
C GLY A 963 -13.90 56.68 38.49
N GLN A 964 -13.94 55.54 39.19
CA GLN A 964 -13.05 55.28 40.32
C GLN A 964 -11.69 54.80 39.82
N VAL A 965 -10.63 55.46 40.30
CA VAL A 965 -9.24 55.13 39.92
C VAL A 965 -8.82 53.79 40.54
N VAL A 966 -8.46 52.85 39.68
CA VAL A 966 -7.98 51.50 40.00
C VAL A 966 -6.45 51.48 40.07
N ALA A 967 -5.79 52.16 39.13
CA ALA A 967 -4.34 52.27 39.08
C ALA A 967 -3.92 53.66 38.59
N ASN A 968 -2.85 54.21 39.15
CA ASN A 968 -2.30 55.51 38.77
C ASN A 968 -0.78 55.46 38.94
N THR A 969 -0.06 55.28 37.83
CA THR A 969 1.40 55.09 37.86
C THR A 969 2.05 55.75 36.65
N VAL A 970 3.30 56.15 36.80
CA VAL A 970 4.17 56.45 35.66
C VAL A 970 4.76 55.11 35.21
N VAL A 971 4.63 54.77 33.94
CA VAL A 971 5.18 53.51 33.42
C VAL A 971 6.63 53.72 33.02
N SER A 972 7.54 52.84 33.44
CA SER A 972 8.99 53.00 33.24
C SER A 972 9.53 52.22 32.04
N SER A 973 8.66 51.58 31.26
CA SER A 973 8.99 50.68 30.15
C SER A 973 8.00 50.90 29.00
N ASP A 974 8.46 50.71 27.77
CA ASP A 974 7.65 50.80 26.55
C ASP A 974 6.66 49.65 26.38
N ASN A 975 6.61 48.72 27.32
CA ASN A 975 5.58 47.68 27.37
C ASN A 975 5.24 47.36 28.83
N ALA A 976 4.31 48.13 29.40
CA ALA A 976 3.97 48.07 30.82
C ALA A 976 2.62 47.38 31.05
N THR A 977 2.63 46.30 31.84
CA THR A 977 1.41 45.60 32.25
C THR A 977 0.95 46.10 33.62
N ILE A 978 -0.29 46.56 33.70
CA ILE A 978 -0.91 47.11 34.91
C ILE A 978 -2.15 46.28 35.25
N ALA A 979 -2.23 45.80 36.49
CA ALA A 979 -3.38 45.04 36.96
C ALA A 979 -4.67 45.88 36.91
N ALA A 980 -5.75 45.28 36.42
CA ALA A 980 -7.05 45.92 36.28
C ALA A 980 -8.17 44.88 36.53
N PRO A 981 -9.27 45.26 37.20
CA PRO A 981 -10.37 44.35 37.47
C PRO A 981 -11.08 43.95 36.18
N GLN A 982 -11.65 42.74 36.16
CA GLN A 982 -12.45 42.25 35.05
C GLN A 982 -13.64 43.18 34.79
N GLY A 983 -13.92 43.45 33.51
CA GLY A 983 -14.95 44.39 33.06
C GLY A 983 -14.39 45.58 32.27
N ILE A 984 -15.24 46.59 32.05
CA ILE A 984 -14.86 47.78 31.26
C ILE A 984 -14.05 48.74 32.14
N VAL A 985 -12.84 49.02 31.70
CA VAL A 985 -11.97 50.05 32.27
C VAL A 985 -11.67 51.13 31.24
N VAL A 986 -11.40 52.33 31.73
CA VAL A 986 -10.98 53.49 30.95
C VAL A 986 -9.52 53.76 31.28
N VAL A 987 -8.68 53.78 30.27
CA VAL A 987 -7.23 53.95 30.37
C VAL A 987 -6.87 55.30 29.78
N ALA A 988 -6.44 56.22 30.63
CA ALA A 988 -5.96 57.54 30.22
C ALA A 988 -4.42 57.57 30.28
N VAL A 989 -3.78 57.84 29.16
CA VAL A 989 -2.34 58.05 29.06
C VAL A 989 -2.08 59.55 28.87
N GLU A 990 -1.11 60.08 29.58
CA GLU A 990 -0.75 61.51 29.53
C GLU A 990 -0.40 61.97 28.11
N GLY A 991 -1.24 62.84 27.55
CA GLY A 991 -1.09 63.39 26.19
C GLY A 991 -1.95 62.69 25.14
N GLU A 992 -2.62 61.60 25.47
CA GLU A 992 -3.45 60.79 24.56
C GLU A 992 -4.94 60.82 24.95
N GLU A 993 -5.82 60.51 24.00
CA GLU A 993 -7.23 60.28 24.30
C GLU A 993 -7.43 59.03 25.17
N ALA A 994 -8.41 59.07 26.07
CA ALA A 994 -8.68 57.94 26.95
C ALA A 994 -9.30 56.76 26.19
N VAL A 995 -8.69 55.58 26.30
CA VAL A 995 -9.11 54.35 25.60
C VAL A 995 -9.97 53.49 26.52
N LYS A 996 -11.07 52.95 26.00
CA LYS A 996 -11.91 51.97 26.70
C LYS A 996 -11.40 50.56 26.39
N ALA A 997 -11.14 49.77 27.43
CA ALA A 997 -10.65 48.40 27.34
C ALA A 997 -11.57 47.44 28.10
N ILE A 998 -11.77 46.22 27.57
CA ILE A 998 -12.54 45.16 28.23
C ILE A 998 -11.57 44.11 28.77
N VAL A 999 -11.33 44.16 30.08
CA VAL A 999 -10.43 43.21 30.76
C VAL A 999 -11.20 41.91 31.00
N LYS A 1000 -10.61 40.80 30.55
CA LYS A 1000 -11.23 39.47 30.60
C LYS A 1000 -11.15 38.84 31.98
#